data_AF-A0A2W6AKB8-F1
#
_entry.id   AF-A0A2W6AKB8-F1
#
_cell.length_a   1.000
_cell.length_b   1.000
_cell.length_c   1.000
_cell.angle_alpha   90.00
_cell.angle_beta   90.00
_cell.angle_gamma   90.00
#
_symmetry.space_group_name_H-M   'P 1'
#
loop_
_entity.id
_entity.type
_entity.pdbx_description
1 polymer ?
#
loop_
_entity_poly.entity_id
_entity_poly.type
_entity_poly.pdbx_seq_one_letter_code
_entity_poly.pdbx_strand_id
1 'polypeptide(L)'
;AGIGTARRLLKAGVNPQSLIVCDRLGSIHANRAQQMNWAKWELAKLTNRAERKGKLDEMMKDADVLIGLSAGNVVTKQMVASMAKDAIVFALAVPAPEISEDDARAAGARVTATDLSISTNQLDMSLVNPGVLRGLLDTRARTVNDTMLLAAAEALAALVSDADIGRGIVIPQLFDFRVAPAVAAAVARVANDTGEARLQADPAEVAARTRAFTYEGSLPLRPRQKRSANGAGSAFNLEQGAAVDSSGRQLRRAEAVAAEGGGDPKERRAGTVRTSSRTALASEGGDRQNGSPSEAVTEAVGEDRSGPAQPSGSAVSIAEEAVELHRRYGGVLEIRSKIPIRDDKVLELFYLPPYSSAPAAAIKDDPMAVYDYTTKSNLVAVITDGSAVLGLGNIGPRAALPVMEGKAVLFNTFAGVEAFPICIATQDPSEFIQVVQNIAGSFGGINLEDIAAPRCFEVEARLRELCDIPIFHDDQHGTAVVVLAALVGALRVVGKQLADVRVVFNGAGAAGIACAKLLLSAGVADVLLCDRRGAIYAGRKEDMNPFKDEIASFTNKAGLKGTLADVVRGADVFIGVSQAGVLTQEMVRSMADKPIVFGLANPVPEIWPEEAKAAGAAVVATGRSDLPNQVNNSLAFPGIFRGALDTRARQINEAMKIAAAQAISDLVSDRELNADYIIPKATDYRVAPKVAAAVARAAIESGEARLNVDPAAVEANTRSFIYEGRLELLEPIDA
;
A
#
# COMPACT_ATOMS: atom_id res chain seq x y z
N ALA A 1 24.39 0.60 -20.90
CA ALA A 1 23.79 -0.64 -21.43
C ALA A 1 24.82 -1.51 -22.17
N GLY A 2 25.42 -1.02 -23.26
CA GLY A 2 26.29 -1.85 -24.13
C GLY A 2 27.46 -2.58 -23.49
N ILE A 3 28.17 -1.93 -22.57
CA ILE A 3 29.28 -2.57 -21.83
C ILE A 3 28.78 -3.77 -21.01
N GLY A 4 27.61 -3.64 -20.36
CA GLY A 4 27.00 -4.72 -19.59
C GLY A 4 26.55 -5.88 -20.48
N THR A 5 25.94 -5.58 -21.63
CA THR A 5 25.52 -6.59 -22.62
C THR A 5 26.72 -7.36 -23.17
N ALA A 6 27.76 -6.67 -23.64
CA ALA A 6 28.98 -7.29 -24.14
C ALA A 6 29.62 -8.21 -23.08
N ARG A 7 29.70 -7.74 -21.84
CA ARG A 7 30.25 -8.53 -20.74
C ARG A 7 29.53 -9.85 -20.52
N ARG A 8 28.20 -9.85 -20.60
CA ARG A 8 27.40 -11.07 -20.42
C ARG A 8 27.50 -12.01 -21.62
N LEU A 9 27.53 -11.49 -22.84
CA LEU A 9 27.75 -12.30 -24.05
C LEU A 9 29.11 -13.01 -24.01
N LEU A 10 30.16 -12.31 -23.59
CA LEU A 10 31.48 -12.92 -23.41
C LEU A 10 31.49 -14.00 -22.31
N LYS A 11 30.77 -13.78 -21.21
CA LYS A 11 30.57 -14.81 -20.18
C LYS A 11 29.76 -16.00 -20.67
N ALA A 12 28.83 -15.78 -21.59
CA ALA A 12 28.06 -16.83 -22.27
C ALA A 12 28.88 -17.59 -23.34
N GLY A 13 30.14 -17.21 -23.55
CA GLY A 13 31.05 -17.91 -24.47
C GLY A 13 31.05 -17.37 -25.90
N VAL A 14 30.44 -16.22 -26.18
CA VAL A 14 30.55 -15.55 -27.50
C VAL A 14 32.02 -15.20 -27.75
N ASN A 15 32.53 -15.55 -28.93
CA ASN A 15 33.91 -15.26 -29.31
C ASN A 15 34.15 -13.73 -29.32
N PRO A 16 35.10 -13.20 -28.52
CA PRO A 16 35.40 -11.78 -28.51
C PRO A 16 35.81 -11.20 -29.85
N GLN A 17 36.40 -12.00 -30.75
CA GLN A 17 36.88 -11.53 -32.06
C GLN A 17 35.75 -11.35 -33.07
N SER A 18 34.60 -12.02 -32.88
CA SER A 18 33.47 -11.97 -33.79
C SER A 18 32.27 -11.18 -33.27
N LEU A 19 32.41 -10.54 -32.10
CA LEU A 19 31.40 -9.67 -31.50
C LEU A 19 31.76 -8.18 -31.70
N ILE A 20 30.89 -7.45 -32.39
CA ILE A 20 30.99 -6.00 -32.56
C ILE A 20 29.81 -5.30 -31.86
N VAL A 21 30.12 -4.27 -31.06
CA VAL A 21 29.12 -3.43 -30.40
C VAL A 21 29.32 -1.96 -30.79
N CYS A 22 28.30 -1.39 -31.40
CA CYS A 22 28.23 -0.03 -31.91
C CYS A 22 27.36 0.86 -30.99
N ASP A 23 27.77 2.11 -30.78
CA ASP A 23 27.06 3.11 -29.97
C ASP A 23 27.54 4.52 -30.35
N ARG A 24 26.66 5.54 -30.29
CA ARG A 24 26.77 6.93 -30.77
C ARG A 24 27.95 7.75 -30.22
N LEU A 25 28.68 7.25 -29.23
CA LEU A 25 29.79 7.97 -28.60
C LEU A 25 30.98 8.19 -29.56
N GLY A 26 30.89 9.27 -30.31
CA GLY A 26 31.98 10.00 -30.97
C GLY A 26 32.62 11.08 -30.09
N SER A 27 32.44 11.05 -28.75
CA SER A 27 33.09 11.95 -27.80
C SER A 27 33.15 11.35 -26.39
N ILE A 28 34.36 11.19 -25.84
CA ILE A 28 34.77 11.43 -24.43
C ILE A 28 36.25 10.99 -24.24
N HIS A 29 37.08 11.92 -23.77
CA HIS A 29 38.41 11.68 -23.21
C HIS A 29 38.29 11.25 -21.72
N ALA A 30 39.12 10.25 -21.36
CA ALA A 30 39.65 9.91 -20.05
C ALA A 30 38.73 9.40 -18.90
N ASN A 31 39.21 8.28 -18.33
CA ASN A 31 39.10 7.82 -16.93
C ASN A 31 37.89 7.00 -16.46
N ARG A 32 37.94 5.68 -16.70
CA ARG A 32 38.08 4.64 -15.65
C ARG A 32 38.37 3.30 -16.32
N ALA A 33 39.63 2.87 -16.21
CA ALA A 33 40.10 1.58 -16.70
C ALA A 33 39.78 0.47 -15.67
N GLN A 34 39.19 -0.62 -16.15
CA GLN A 34 39.65 -2.01 -15.99
C GLN A 34 38.48 -2.95 -16.31
N GLN A 35 38.72 -3.88 -17.24
CA GLN A 35 37.84 -4.98 -17.67
C GLN A 35 36.72 -4.66 -18.68
N MET A 36 37.08 -4.34 -19.94
CA MET A 36 36.70 -5.09 -21.16
C MET A 36 37.09 -4.37 -22.49
N ASN A 37 37.55 -5.16 -23.47
CA ASN A 37 38.35 -4.90 -24.69
C ASN A 37 37.53 -4.42 -25.93
N TRP A 38 38.01 -3.95 -27.10
CA TRP A 38 39.31 -3.55 -27.72
C TRP A 38 39.07 -2.73 -29.03
N ALA A 39 37.93 -2.90 -29.72
CA ALA A 39 37.63 -2.32 -31.04
C ALA A 39 37.58 -0.78 -31.09
N LYS A 40 36.78 -0.15 -30.22
CA LYS A 40 36.67 1.32 -30.15
C LYS A 40 38.00 1.98 -29.76
N TRP A 41 38.82 1.30 -28.94
CA TRP A 41 40.12 1.82 -28.51
C TRP A 41 41.15 1.74 -29.65
N GLU A 42 41.15 0.65 -30.42
CA GLU A 42 41.97 0.49 -31.64
C GLU A 42 41.56 1.46 -32.77
N LEU A 43 40.27 1.74 -32.94
CA LEU A 43 39.76 2.75 -33.88
C LEU A 43 40.02 4.18 -33.40
N ALA A 44 39.92 4.46 -32.09
CA ALA A 44 40.19 5.79 -31.53
C ALA A 44 41.67 6.20 -31.57
N LYS A 45 42.60 5.21 -31.63
CA LYS A 45 44.03 5.46 -31.89
C LYS A 45 44.32 5.95 -33.31
N LEU A 46 43.43 5.66 -34.27
CA LEU A 46 43.60 6.06 -35.66
C LEU A 46 43.11 7.50 -35.84
N THR A 47 44.01 8.38 -36.23
CA THR A 47 43.72 9.81 -36.43
C THR A 47 43.02 10.05 -37.78
N ASN A 48 43.30 9.24 -38.79
CA ASN A 48 42.72 9.36 -40.13
C ASN A 48 41.36 8.67 -40.26
N ARG A 49 40.40 9.33 -40.92
CA ARG A 49 39.05 8.78 -41.19
C ARG A 49 39.07 7.61 -42.19
N ALA A 50 39.97 7.63 -43.17
CA ALA A 50 40.10 6.58 -44.17
C ALA A 50 40.68 5.29 -43.57
N GLU A 51 41.71 5.41 -42.72
CA GLU A 51 42.28 4.29 -41.97
C GLU A 51 41.28 3.68 -40.99
N ARG A 52 40.51 4.53 -40.29
CA ARG A 52 39.40 4.09 -39.44
C ARG A 52 38.37 3.29 -40.23
N LYS A 53 38.01 3.77 -41.43
CA LYS A 53 37.07 3.08 -42.31
C LYS A 53 37.63 1.73 -42.78
N GLY A 54 38.87 1.69 -43.27
CA GLY A 54 39.50 0.45 -43.72
C GLY A 54 39.62 -0.61 -42.62
N LYS A 55 40.01 -0.20 -41.40
CA LYS A 55 40.08 -1.11 -40.25
C LYS A 55 38.70 -1.59 -39.79
N LEU A 56 37.67 -0.74 -39.85
CA LEU A 56 36.30 -1.16 -39.55
C LEU A 56 35.79 -2.18 -40.57
N ASP A 57 36.05 -1.95 -41.86
CA ASP A 57 35.67 -2.88 -42.93
C ASP A 57 36.39 -4.24 -42.80
N GLU A 58 37.64 -4.23 -42.33
CA GLU A 58 38.39 -5.45 -42.00
C GLU A 58 37.79 -6.19 -40.81
N MET A 59 37.51 -5.47 -39.71
CA MET A 59 36.90 -6.05 -38.50
C MET A 59 35.52 -6.64 -38.76
N MET A 60 34.74 -6.06 -39.66
CA MET A 60 33.42 -6.58 -40.00
C MET A 60 33.48 -7.96 -40.65
N LYS A 61 34.49 -8.26 -41.48
CA LYS A 61 34.57 -9.54 -42.21
C LYS A 61 34.57 -10.78 -41.32
N ASP A 62 35.12 -10.65 -40.13
CA ASP A 62 35.21 -11.72 -39.14
C ASP A 62 34.11 -11.64 -38.07
N ALA A 63 33.16 -10.69 -38.21
CA ALA A 63 32.09 -10.47 -37.25
C ALA A 63 30.88 -11.36 -37.53
N ASP A 64 30.55 -12.21 -36.55
CA ASP A 64 29.34 -13.04 -36.54
C ASP A 64 28.16 -12.29 -35.93
N VAL A 65 28.44 -11.40 -34.96
CA VAL A 65 27.41 -10.68 -34.18
C VAL A 65 27.69 -9.18 -34.18
N LEU A 66 26.70 -8.40 -34.59
CA LEU A 66 26.71 -6.94 -34.56
C LEU A 66 25.57 -6.42 -33.69
N ILE A 67 25.89 -5.57 -32.72
CA ILE A 67 24.90 -4.94 -31.83
C ILE A 67 24.98 -3.42 -31.94
N GLY A 68 23.97 -2.79 -32.52
CA GLY A 68 23.72 -1.35 -32.46
C GLY A 68 22.84 -1.01 -31.26
N LEU A 69 23.19 0.03 -30.51
CA LEU A 69 22.58 0.40 -29.23
C LEU A 69 22.13 1.87 -29.16
N SER A 70 22.16 2.60 -30.27
CA SER A 70 21.97 4.04 -30.26
C SER A 70 21.13 4.54 -31.43
N ALA A 71 20.20 5.45 -31.16
CA ALA A 71 19.55 6.19 -32.24
C ALA A 71 20.63 6.91 -33.08
N GLY A 72 20.53 6.93 -34.42
CA GLY A 72 21.44 7.71 -35.29
C GLY A 72 22.15 6.99 -36.44
N ASN A 73 21.64 5.82 -36.90
CA ASN A 73 22.14 5.10 -38.09
C ASN A 73 23.63 4.73 -37.99
N VAL A 74 24.08 4.24 -36.82
CA VAL A 74 25.48 3.83 -36.63
C VAL A 74 25.75 2.51 -37.36
N VAL A 75 24.83 1.55 -37.31
CA VAL A 75 24.81 0.35 -38.16
C VAL A 75 24.25 0.70 -39.54
N THR A 76 24.96 0.31 -40.59
CA THR A 76 24.58 0.59 -41.99
C THR A 76 24.47 -0.69 -42.82
N LYS A 77 23.73 -0.66 -43.93
CA LYS A 77 23.68 -1.76 -44.91
C LYS A 77 25.06 -2.24 -45.34
N GLN A 78 25.99 -1.31 -45.55
CA GLN A 78 27.35 -1.63 -45.97
C GLN A 78 28.14 -2.38 -44.89
N MET A 79 27.93 -2.04 -43.62
CA MET A 79 28.55 -2.76 -42.50
C MET A 79 28.03 -4.18 -42.42
N VAL A 80 26.70 -4.36 -42.51
CA VAL A 80 26.06 -5.69 -42.49
C VAL A 80 26.51 -6.53 -43.68
N ALA A 81 26.58 -5.96 -44.88
CA ALA A 81 27.05 -6.66 -46.08
C ALA A 81 28.53 -7.06 -46.02
N SER A 82 29.32 -6.42 -45.16
CA SER A 82 30.72 -6.74 -44.93
C SER A 82 30.93 -7.78 -43.83
N MET A 83 29.86 -8.26 -43.17
CA MET A 83 29.93 -9.25 -42.09
C MET A 83 30.26 -10.67 -42.59
N ALA A 84 30.60 -11.55 -41.65
CA ALA A 84 30.72 -12.98 -41.91
C ALA A 84 29.39 -13.57 -42.44
N LYS A 85 29.47 -14.71 -43.12
CA LYS A 85 28.27 -15.43 -43.58
C LYS A 85 27.41 -15.81 -42.37
N ASP A 86 26.09 -15.71 -42.53
CA ASP A 86 25.11 -16.03 -41.48
C ASP A 86 25.10 -15.05 -40.29
N ALA A 87 25.48 -13.79 -40.52
CA ALA A 87 25.54 -12.72 -39.53
C ALA A 87 24.25 -12.52 -38.71
N ILE A 88 24.43 -12.25 -37.41
CA ILE A 88 23.38 -11.88 -36.46
C ILE A 88 23.48 -10.38 -36.17
N VAL A 89 22.39 -9.65 -36.43
CA VAL A 89 22.31 -8.21 -36.25
C VAL A 89 21.24 -7.85 -35.22
N PHE A 90 21.67 -7.18 -34.16
CA PHE A 90 20.81 -6.57 -33.16
C PHE A 90 20.79 -5.06 -33.39
N ALA A 91 19.64 -4.49 -33.75
CA ALA A 91 19.47 -3.05 -33.96
C ALA A 91 18.53 -2.48 -32.89
N LEU A 92 19.08 -2.11 -31.74
CA LEU A 92 18.36 -1.65 -30.56
C LEU A 92 18.35 -0.12 -30.53
N ALA A 93 17.26 0.50 -30.98
CA ALA A 93 17.03 1.93 -30.85
C ALA A 93 15.55 2.28 -31.13
N VAL A 94 14.84 2.74 -30.10
CA VAL A 94 13.50 3.33 -30.24
C VAL A 94 13.59 4.86 -30.34
N PRO A 95 12.79 5.53 -31.20
CA PRO A 95 11.69 4.98 -32.02
C PRO A 95 12.06 4.52 -33.43
N ALA A 96 13.34 4.55 -33.83
CA ALA A 96 13.77 4.09 -35.14
C ALA A 96 15.07 3.26 -35.02
N PRO A 97 15.06 1.98 -35.44
CA PRO A 97 16.22 1.12 -35.36
C PRO A 97 17.32 1.65 -36.28
N GLU A 98 18.57 1.37 -35.95
CA GLU A 98 19.72 1.85 -36.74
C GLU A 98 19.70 1.36 -38.20
N ILE A 99 19.08 0.19 -38.44
CA ILE A 99 18.78 -0.39 -39.75
C ILE A 99 17.44 -1.12 -39.66
N SER A 100 16.61 -1.05 -40.71
CA SER A 100 15.36 -1.82 -40.73
C SER A 100 15.63 -3.31 -40.85
N GLU A 101 14.67 -4.13 -40.39
CA GLU A 101 14.78 -5.59 -40.47
C GLU A 101 14.98 -6.06 -41.91
N ASP A 102 14.18 -5.53 -42.84
CA ASP A 102 14.25 -5.82 -44.27
C ASP A 102 15.60 -5.40 -44.87
N ASP A 103 16.12 -4.24 -44.50
CA ASP A 103 17.39 -3.73 -45.00
C ASP A 103 18.59 -4.55 -44.52
N ALA A 104 18.56 -5.00 -43.26
CA ALA A 104 19.59 -5.87 -42.71
C ALA A 104 19.56 -7.25 -43.35
N ARG A 105 18.37 -7.84 -43.54
CA ARG A 105 18.21 -9.12 -44.26
C ARG A 105 18.65 -9.01 -45.73
N ALA A 106 18.27 -7.92 -46.42
CA ALA A 106 18.72 -7.66 -47.79
C ALA A 106 20.24 -7.47 -47.90
N ALA A 107 20.88 -6.99 -46.83
CA ALA A 107 22.33 -6.87 -46.74
C ALA A 107 23.02 -8.19 -46.33
N GLY A 108 22.29 -9.28 -46.08
CA GLY A 108 22.85 -10.60 -45.80
C GLY A 108 22.82 -11.06 -44.35
N ALA A 109 22.18 -10.30 -43.44
CA ALA A 109 21.95 -10.77 -42.08
C ALA A 109 20.99 -11.98 -42.08
N ARG A 110 21.39 -13.06 -41.38
CA ARG A 110 20.55 -14.24 -41.18
C ARG A 110 19.50 -14.01 -40.10
N VAL A 111 19.92 -13.37 -39.01
CA VAL A 111 19.05 -13.06 -37.88
C VAL A 111 19.09 -11.57 -37.64
N THR A 112 17.91 -10.99 -37.49
CA THR A 112 17.71 -9.58 -37.21
C THR A 112 16.78 -9.47 -36.02
N ALA A 113 17.19 -8.73 -34.98
CA ALA A 113 16.39 -8.48 -33.80
C ALA A 113 16.43 -7.00 -33.43
N THR A 114 15.28 -6.46 -33.02
CA THR A 114 15.11 -5.03 -32.73
C THR A 114 14.19 -4.84 -31.53
N ASP A 115 14.13 -3.64 -30.97
CA ASP A 115 13.21 -3.26 -29.89
C ASP A 115 11.87 -2.68 -30.41
N LEU A 116 11.61 -2.77 -31.73
CA LEU A 116 10.34 -2.36 -32.33
C LEU A 116 9.24 -3.40 -32.16
N SER A 117 8.00 -2.94 -31.91
CA SER A 117 6.82 -3.79 -31.76
C SER A 117 6.45 -4.60 -33.01
N ILE A 118 6.87 -4.16 -34.19
CA ILE A 118 6.57 -4.82 -35.47
C ILE A 118 7.59 -5.92 -35.85
N SER A 119 8.64 -6.11 -35.04
CA SER A 119 9.76 -7.00 -35.35
C SER A 119 9.41 -8.46 -35.07
N THR A 120 9.80 -9.35 -35.98
CA THR A 120 9.61 -10.80 -35.75
C THR A 120 10.43 -11.28 -34.54
N ASN A 121 11.60 -10.69 -34.32
CA ASN A 121 12.42 -10.92 -33.13
C ASN A 121 12.46 -9.64 -32.31
N GLN A 122 11.34 -9.33 -31.67
CA GLN A 122 11.26 -8.18 -30.76
C GLN A 122 12.00 -8.49 -29.46
N LEU A 123 12.91 -7.60 -29.08
CA LEU A 123 13.63 -7.63 -27.81
C LEU A 123 12.97 -6.67 -26.83
N ASP A 124 12.33 -7.23 -25.81
CA ASP A 124 11.62 -6.46 -24.80
C ASP A 124 11.83 -7.04 -23.40
N MET A 125 11.96 -6.16 -22.41
CA MET A 125 12.24 -6.53 -21.02
C MET A 125 11.06 -7.24 -20.34
N SER A 126 9.83 -7.10 -20.86
CA SER A 126 8.64 -7.81 -20.38
C SER A 126 8.74 -9.32 -20.54
N LEU A 127 9.59 -9.82 -21.45
CA LEU A 127 9.88 -11.24 -21.62
C LEU A 127 10.73 -11.82 -20.49
N VAL A 128 11.42 -11.00 -19.69
CA VAL A 128 12.39 -11.51 -18.70
C VAL A 128 12.07 -11.04 -17.29
N ASN A 129 11.76 -9.76 -17.11
CA ASN A 129 11.59 -9.16 -15.79
C ASN A 129 10.56 -9.85 -14.90
N PRO A 130 9.35 -10.21 -15.38
CA PRO A 130 8.36 -10.86 -14.52
C PRO A 130 8.84 -12.19 -13.95
N GLY A 131 9.45 -13.03 -14.80
CA GLY A 131 10.00 -14.33 -14.39
C GLY A 131 11.19 -14.17 -13.44
N VAL A 132 12.14 -13.27 -13.75
CA VAL A 132 13.30 -13.00 -12.90
C VAL A 132 12.86 -12.52 -11.52
N LEU A 133 12.00 -11.50 -11.46
CA LEU A 133 11.48 -10.98 -10.19
C LEU A 133 10.75 -12.06 -9.40
N ARG A 134 9.99 -12.93 -10.07
CA ARG A 134 9.27 -14.00 -9.38
C ARG A 134 10.21 -15.03 -8.76
N GLY A 135 11.22 -15.47 -9.49
CA GLY A 135 12.25 -16.39 -8.97
C GLY A 135 13.00 -15.79 -7.77
N LEU A 136 13.32 -14.49 -7.81
CA LEU A 136 13.98 -13.78 -6.72
C LEU A 136 13.09 -13.64 -5.48
N LEU A 137 11.82 -13.26 -5.65
CA LEU A 137 10.88 -13.08 -4.54
C LEU A 137 10.58 -14.40 -3.84
N ASP A 138 10.36 -15.46 -4.62
CA ASP A 138 10.00 -16.77 -4.09
C ASP A 138 11.16 -17.44 -3.33
N THR A 139 12.41 -17.14 -3.70
CA THR A 139 13.62 -17.57 -2.98
C THR A 139 14.12 -16.56 -1.94
N ARG A 140 13.52 -15.37 -1.88
CA ARG A 140 14.00 -14.22 -1.10
C ARG A 140 15.49 -13.95 -1.32
N ALA A 141 15.92 -14.02 -2.58
CA ALA A 141 17.32 -13.89 -2.97
C ALA A 141 17.94 -12.58 -2.46
N ARG A 142 19.19 -12.63 -2.01
CA ARG A 142 19.93 -11.47 -1.49
C ARG A 142 20.29 -10.47 -2.56
N THR A 143 20.68 -10.97 -3.73
CA THR A 143 21.19 -10.16 -4.85
C THR A 143 20.71 -10.72 -6.18
N VAL A 144 20.83 -9.90 -7.22
CA VAL A 144 20.72 -10.36 -8.63
C VAL A 144 22.11 -10.34 -9.22
N ASN A 145 22.56 -11.47 -9.77
CA ASN A 145 23.89 -11.61 -10.35
C ASN A 145 23.86 -12.08 -11.81
N ASP A 146 25.00 -12.01 -12.49
CA ASP A 146 25.08 -12.36 -13.92
C ASP A 146 24.73 -13.83 -14.18
N THR A 147 24.99 -14.76 -13.26
CA THR A 147 24.65 -16.19 -13.43
C THR A 147 23.14 -16.37 -13.48
N MET A 148 22.38 -15.67 -12.63
CA MET A 148 20.92 -15.68 -12.67
C MET A 148 20.38 -15.10 -13.99
N LEU A 149 20.97 -14.01 -14.47
CA LEU A 149 20.56 -13.37 -15.72
C LEU A 149 20.90 -14.23 -16.95
N LEU A 150 22.01 -14.97 -16.91
CA LEU A 150 22.37 -15.94 -17.95
C LEU A 150 21.38 -17.11 -17.95
N ALA A 151 21.07 -17.68 -16.79
CA ALA A 151 20.07 -18.75 -16.69
C ALA A 151 18.68 -18.29 -17.14
N ALA A 152 18.30 -17.03 -16.88
CA ALA A 152 17.08 -16.45 -17.42
C ALA A 152 17.11 -16.37 -18.96
N ALA A 153 18.22 -15.94 -19.55
CA ALA A 153 18.38 -15.88 -21.00
C ALA A 153 18.38 -17.28 -21.65
N GLU A 154 19.04 -18.26 -21.04
CA GLU A 154 19.05 -19.66 -21.49
C GLU A 154 17.64 -20.27 -21.42
N ALA A 155 16.90 -20.02 -20.34
CA ALA A 155 15.52 -20.48 -20.20
C ALA A 155 14.59 -19.86 -21.25
N LEU A 156 14.80 -18.58 -21.60
CA LEU A 156 14.08 -17.90 -22.67
C LEU A 156 14.39 -18.53 -24.04
N ALA A 157 15.67 -18.74 -24.34
CA ALA A 157 16.12 -19.32 -25.60
C ALA A 157 15.60 -20.76 -25.78
N ALA A 158 15.56 -21.55 -24.71
CA ALA A 158 15.07 -22.94 -24.72
C ALA A 158 13.58 -23.10 -25.08
N LEU A 159 12.82 -22.01 -25.12
CA LEU A 159 11.40 -22.02 -25.52
C LEU A 159 11.19 -21.87 -27.03
N VAL A 160 12.25 -21.55 -27.76
CA VAL A 160 12.25 -21.41 -29.23
C VAL A 160 12.61 -22.77 -29.83
N SER A 161 11.76 -23.30 -30.70
CA SER A 161 11.99 -24.61 -31.31
C SER A 161 12.97 -24.54 -32.50
N ASP A 162 13.56 -25.66 -32.88
CA ASP A 162 14.38 -25.74 -34.11
C ASP A 162 13.61 -25.30 -35.37
N ALA A 163 12.29 -25.52 -35.40
CA ALA A 163 11.42 -25.06 -36.47
C ALA A 163 11.22 -23.54 -36.47
N ASP A 164 11.21 -22.91 -35.30
CA ASP A 164 11.19 -21.44 -35.16
C ASP A 164 12.53 -20.86 -35.64
N ILE A 165 13.64 -21.44 -35.22
CA ILE A 165 14.99 -21.06 -35.65
C ILE A 165 15.13 -21.20 -37.17
N GLY A 166 14.61 -22.29 -37.75
CA GLY A 166 14.57 -22.49 -39.21
C GLY A 166 13.76 -21.43 -39.97
N ARG A 167 12.82 -20.77 -39.29
CA ARG A 167 12.04 -19.62 -39.81
C ARG A 167 12.68 -18.26 -39.49
N GLY A 168 13.85 -18.25 -38.84
CA GLY A 168 14.54 -17.02 -38.42
C GLY A 168 13.98 -16.39 -37.13
N ILE A 169 13.15 -17.12 -36.38
CA ILE A 169 12.62 -16.71 -35.08
C ILE A 169 13.58 -17.24 -34.01
N VAL A 170 14.17 -16.34 -33.22
CA VAL A 170 15.21 -16.66 -32.22
C VAL A 170 14.84 -16.24 -30.80
N ILE A 171 13.66 -15.66 -30.62
CA ILE A 171 13.11 -15.28 -29.32
C ILE A 171 11.60 -15.59 -29.28
N PRO A 172 11.05 -15.99 -28.12
CA PRO A 172 9.61 -16.13 -27.97
C PRO A 172 8.88 -14.81 -28.26
N GLN A 173 7.67 -14.92 -28.79
CA GLN A 173 6.82 -13.76 -29.02
C GLN A 173 6.30 -13.20 -27.70
N LEU A 174 5.95 -11.91 -27.71
CA LEU A 174 5.18 -11.32 -26.62
C LEU A 174 3.90 -12.14 -26.38
N PHE A 175 3.50 -12.26 -25.12
CA PHE A 175 2.41 -13.13 -24.65
C PHE A 175 2.65 -14.65 -24.73
N ASP A 176 3.86 -15.14 -24.98
CA ASP A 176 4.18 -16.54 -24.68
C ASP A 176 4.21 -16.79 -23.17
N PHE A 177 3.08 -17.25 -22.63
CA PHE A 177 2.87 -17.49 -21.20
C PHE A 177 3.76 -18.61 -20.60
N ARG A 178 4.56 -19.31 -21.42
CA ARG A 178 5.56 -20.25 -20.92
C ARG A 178 6.81 -19.54 -20.40
N VAL A 179 7.06 -18.32 -20.87
CA VAL A 179 8.29 -17.56 -20.61
C VAL A 179 8.48 -17.25 -19.13
N ALA A 180 7.55 -16.53 -18.50
CA ALA A 180 7.71 -16.13 -17.10
C ALA A 180 7.89 -17.34 -16.14
N PRO A 181 7.12 -18.43 -16.26
CA PRO A 181 7.35 -19.64 -15.46
C PRO A 181 8.72 -20.29 -15.66
N ALA A 182 9.19 -20.40 -16.91
CA ALA A 182 10.48 -21.01 -17.23
C ALA A 182 11.64 -20.19 -16.64
N VAL A 183 11.59 -18.87 -16.84
CA VAL A 183 12.58 -17.93 -16.31
C VAL A 183 12.58 -17.92 -14.78
N ALA A 184 11.41 -17.90 -14.14
CA ALA A 184 11.30 -17.92 -12.68
C ALA A 184 11.92 -19.18 -12.07
N ALA A 185 11.68 -20.34 -12.67
CA ALA A 185 12.25 -21.61 -12.24
C ALA A 185 13.78 -21.63 -12.39
N ALA A 186 14.30 -21.14 -13.51
CA ALA A 186 15.74 -21.08 -13.76
C ALA A 186 16.45 -20.16 -12.76
N VAL A 187 15.88 -18.98 -12.51
CA VAL A 187 16.42 -18.03 -11.52
C VAL A 187 16.35 -18.60 -10.10
N ALA A 188 15.24 -19.23 -9.72
CA ALA A 188 15.11 -19.85 -8.40
C ALA A 188 16.15 -20.97 -8.19
N ARG A 189 16.37 -21.81 -9.21
CA ARG A 189 17.41 -22.85 -9.18
C ARG A 189 18.80 -22.26 -8.94
N VAL A 190 19.19 -21.27 -9.74
CA VAL A 190 20.51 -20.63 -9.58
C VAL A 190 20.62 -19.94 -8.21
N ALA A 191 19.56 -19.31 -7.72
CA ALA A 191 19.57 -18.70 -6.39
C ALA A 191 19.81 -19.73 -5.28
N ASN A 192 19.21 -20.92 -5.38
CA ASN A 192 19.46 -22.02 -4.46
C ASN A 192 20.91 -22.52 -4.57
N ASP A 193 21.36 -22.83 -5.78
CA ASP A 193 22.66 -23.45 -6.06
C ASP A 193 23.85 -22.54 -5.69
N THR A 194 23.69 -21.23 -5.86
CA THR A 194 24.72 -20.23 -5.53
C THR A 194 24.70 -19.76 -4.08
N GLY A 195 23.73 -20.23 -3.28
CA GLY A 195 23.54 -19.80 -1.89
C GLY A 195 23.00 -18.37 -1.75
N GLU A 196 22.54 -17.75 -2.82
CA GLU A 196 21.93 -16.41 -2.79
C GLU A 196 20.52 -16.42 -2.19
N ALA A 197 19.81 -17.55 -2.28
CA ALA A 197 18.49 -17.76 -1.70
C ALA A 197 18.52 -17.70 -0.16
N ARG A 198 17.64 -16.89 0.44
CA ARG A 198 17.38 -16.92 1.89
C ARG A 198 16.30 -17.93 2.27
N LEU A 199 15.49 -18.33 1.29
CA LEU A 199 14.48 -19.37 1.41
C LEU A 199 14.70 -20.36 0.26
N GLN A 200 14.98 -21.62 0.59
CA GLN A 200 15.03 -22.67 -0.41
C GLN A 200 13.63 -22.90 -0.96
N ALA A 201 13.47 -22.71 -2.26
CA ALA A 201 12.19 -22.91 -2.96
C ALA A 201 12.38 -23.95 -4.06
N ASP A 202 11.43 -24.89 -4.20
CA ASP A 202 11.44 -25.83 -5.32
C ASP A 202 11.19 -25.08 -6.64
N PRO A 203 12.14 -25.09 -7.60
CA PRO A 203 11.95 -24.47 -8.91
C PRO A 203 10.68 -24.91 -9.64
N ALA A 204 10.24 -26.17 -9.44
CA ALA A 204 9.01 -26.68 -10.06
C ALA A 204 7.76 -26.02 -9.48
N GLU A 205 7.70 -25.83 -8.15
CA GLU A 205 6.62 -25.11 -7.48
C GLU A 205 6.61 -23.62 -7.86
N VAL A 206 7.78 -22.99 -7.95
CA VAL A 206 7.93 -21.61 -8.44
C VAL A 206 7.35 -21.49 -9.86
N ALA A 207 7.69 -22.41 -10.76
CA ALA A 207 7.15 -22.46 -12.12
C ALA A 207 5.62 -22.62 -12.11
N ALA A 208 5.11 -23.56 -11.32
CA ALA A 208 3.69 -23.88 -11.25
C ALA A 208 2.87 -22.70 -10.72
N ARG A 209 3.34 -22.04 -9.66
CA ARG A 209 2.69 -20.84 -9.10
C ARG A 209 2.73 -19.66 -10.05
N THR A 210 3.87 -19.42 -10.70
CA THR A 210 3.99 -18.37 -11.72
C THR A 210 3.02 -18.64 -12.87
N ARG A 211 2.94 -19.89 -13.34
CA ARG A 211 2.02 -20.30 -14.39
C ARG A 211 0.57 -20.09 -14.00
N ALA A 212 0.16 -20.49 -12.80
CA ALA A 212 -1.20 -20.30 -12.31
C ALA A 212 -1.59 -18.81 -12.40
N PHE A 213 -0.74 -17.91 -11.90
CA PHE A 213 -0.97 -16.48 -11.98
C PHE A 213 -1.03 -15.95 -13.43
N THR A 214 -0.07 -16.34 -14.26
CA THR A 214 -0.02 -15.90 -15.67
C THR A 214 -1.26 -16.36 -16.45
N TYR A 215 -1.73 -17.59 -16.26
CA TYR A 215 -2.91 -18.12 -16.97
C TYR A 215 -4.23 -17.63 -16.38
N GLU A 216 -4.39 -17.61 -15.05
CA GLU A 216 -5.64 -17.15 -14.41
C GLU A 216 -5.85 -15.64 -14.59
N GLY A 217 -4.77 -14.84 -14.56
CA GLY A 217 -4.82 -13.40 -14.87
C GLY A 217 -5.13 -13.09 -16.34
N SER A 218 -4.95 -14.07 -17.23
CA SER A 218 -5.23 -13.96 -18.67
C SER A 218 -6.63 -14.43 -19.06
N LEU A 219 -7.37 -15.08 -18.15
CA LEU A 219 -8.77 -15.40 -18.40
C LEU A 219 -9.59 -14.10 -18.47
N PRO A 220 -10.46 -13.90 -19.47
CA PRO A 220 -11.39 -12.79 -19.44
C PRO A 220 -12.19 -12.90 -18.14
N LEU A 221 -12.24 -11.80 -17.37
CA LEU A 221 -13.21 -11.65 -16.29
C LEU A 221 -14.54 -12.14 -16.85
N ARG A 222 -15.10 -13.22 -16.28
CA ARG A 222 -16.42 -13.70 -16.69
C ARG A 222 -17.32 -12.47 -16.69
N PRO A 223 -18.08 -12.20 -17.77
CA PRO A 223 -19.08 -11.15 -17.72
C PRO A 223 -19.87 -11.37 -16.44
N ARG A 224 -19.94 -10.37 -15.56
CA ARG A 224 -20.93 -10.38 -14.48
C ARG A 224 -22.24 -10.64 -15.20
N GLN A 225 -22.79 -11.85 -15.06
CA GLN A 225 -24.09 -12.17 -15.63
C GLN A 225 -25.01 -11.05 -15.16
N LYS A 226 -25.56 -10.28 -16.11
CA LYS A 226 -26.67 -9.38 -15.80
C LYS A 226 -27.68 -10.25 -15.09
N ARG A 227 -27.89 -10.02 -13.78
CA ARG A 227 -29.06 -10.55 -13.11
C ARG A 227 -30.24 -9.98 -13.89
N SER A 228 -30.85 -10.78 -14.75
CA SER A 228 -32.14 -10.43 -15.30
C SER A 228 -33.07 -10.30 -14.11
N ALA A 229 -33.59 -9.10 -13.91
CA ALA A 229 -34.72 -8.89 -13.04
C ALA A 229 -35.86 -9.74 -13.59
N ASN A 230 -36.10 -10.90 -12.97
CA ASN A 230 -37.37 -11.61 -12.92
C ASN A 230 -37.26 -12.85 -12.01
N GLY A 231 -37.88 -12.71 -10.82
CA GLY A 231 -38.83 -13.69 -10.27
C GLY A 231 -38.39 -15.12 -9.91
N ALA A 232 -38.48 -15.39 -8.61
CA ALA A 232 -38.92 -16.65 -7.97
C ALA A 232 -37.99 -17.89 -7.94
N GLY A 233 -37.40 -18.09 -6.76
CA GLY A 233 -37.33 -19.35 -6.00
C GLY A 233 -36.95 -20.67 -6.69
N SER A 234 -35.74 -21.17 -6.39
CA SER A 234 -35.53 -22.54 -5.89
C SER A 234 -34.07 -22.73 -5.46
N ALA A 235 -33.86 -23.47 -4.37
CA ALA A 235 -32.56 -23.85 -3.83
C ALA A 235 -31.67 -24.55 -4.89
N PHE A 236 -30.38 -24.23 -4.91
CA PHE A 236 -29.39 -24.89 -5.76
C PHE A 236 -28.52 -25.86 -4.96
N ASN A 237 -28.70 -27.15 -5.25
CA ASN A 237 -27.74 -28.21 -4.98
C ASN A 237 -26.49 -28.02 -5.86
N LEU A 238 -25.32 -28.27 -5.27
CA LEU A 238 -24.06 -28.45 -5.98
C LEU A 238 -24.04 -29.83 -6.64
N GLU A 239 -24.08 -29.89 -7.97
CA GLU A 239 -23.66 -31.07 -8.74
C GLU A 239 -22.68 -30.69 -9.85
N GLN A 240 -21.81 -31.65 -10.11
CA GLN A 240 -20.52 -31.59 -10.78
C GLN A 240 -20.67 -31.40 -12.31
N GLY A 241 -19.86 -30.53 -12.91
CA GLY A 241 -19.74 -30.40 -14.35
C GLY A 241 -18.83 -31.47 -14.95
N ALA A 242 -19.37 -32.33 -15.81
CA ALA A 242 -18.60 -33.25 -16.65
C ALA A 242 -18.17 -32.57 -17.97
N ALA A 243 -16.92 -32.76 -18.37
CA ALA A 243 -16.37 -32.28 -19.64
C ALA A 243 -16.84 -33.16 -20.83
N VAL A 244 -17.10 -32.53 -21.97
CA VAL A 244 -17.51 -33.17 -23.24
C VAL A 244 -16.47 -32.83 -24.31
N ASP A 245 -16.08 -33.78 -25.17
CA ASP A 245 -15.16 -33.52 -26.28
C ASP A 245 -15.86 -32.95 -27.53
N SER A 246 -15.06 -32.51 -28.51
CA SER A 246 -15.48 -31.81 -29.73
C SER A 246 -16.29 -32.65 -30.73
N SER A 247 -16.70 -33.88 -30.37
CA SER A 247 -17.58 -34.73 -31.17
C SER A 247 -18.89 -35.13 -30.45
N GLY A 248 -19.12 -34.63 -29.22
CA GLY A 248 -20.41 -34.73 -28.54
C GLY A 248 -20.76 -36.11 -27.97
N ARG A 249 -19.79 -37.02 -27.77
CA ARG A 249 -20.01 -38.28 -27.02
C ARG A 249 -19.41 -38.22 -25.62
N GLN A 250 -20.17 -38.68 -24.62
CA GLN A 250 -19.69 -38.83 -23.25
C GLN A 250 -18.64 -39.96 -23.16
N LEU A 251 -17.44 -39.64 -22.67
CA LEU A 251 -16.39 -40.62 -22.36
C LEU A 251 -16.76 -41.36 -21.06
N ARG A 252 -17.05 -42.67 -21.13
CA ARG A 252 -17.10 -43.53 -19.95
C ARG A 252 -15.67 -43.88 -19.53
N ARG A 253 -15.25 -43.48 -18.34
CA ARG A 253 -13.98 -43.88 -17.74
C ARG A 253 -14.16 -45.25 -17.07
N ALA A 254 -13.38 -46.24 -17.50
CA ALA A 254 -13.19 -47.49 -16.79
C ALA A 254 -12.23 -47.24 -15.62
N GLU A 255 -12.67 -47.49 -14.39
CA GLU A 255 -11.81 -47.53 -13.21
C GLU A 255 -11.27 -48.94 -13.06
N ALA A 256 -9.95 -49.08 -13.15
CA ALA A 256 -9.21 -50.26 -12.74
C ALA A 256 -8.81 -50.07 -11.28
N VAL A 257 -9.41 -50.86 -10.38
CA VAL A 257 -8.87 -51.12 -9.04
C VAL A 257 -8.66 -52.62 -8.92
N ALA A 258 -7.41 -53.00 -8.69
CA ALA A 258 -6.96 -54.36 -8.48
C ALA A 258 -7.62 -54.96 -7.23
N ALA A 259 -8.05 -56.21 -7.37
CA ALA A 259 -8.53 -57.05 -6.29
C ALA A 259 -7.42 -58.02 -5.86
N GLU A 260 -7.09 -58.01 -4.57
CA GLU A 260 -6.72 -59.16 -3.73
C GLU A 260 -7.33 -58.82 -2.36
N GLY A 261 -8.08 -59.63 -1.63
CA GLY A 261 -8.62 -60.97 -1.76
C GLY A 261 -9.15 -61.35 -0.37
N GLY A 262 -10.36 -61.92 -0.28
CA GLY A 262 -10.77 -62.74 0.86
C GLY A 262 -11.76 -62.15 1.88
N GLY A 263 -13.02 -62.64 1.82
CA GLY A 263 -13.63 -63.30 2.99
C GLY A 263 -14.67 -62.56 3.85
N ASP A 264 -15.92 -62.59 3.37
CA ASP A 264 -17.22 -62.83 4.06
C ASP A 264 -17.73 -61.97 5.26
N PRO A 265 -19.05 -61.64 5.34
CA PRO A 265 -19.61 -60.60 6.20
C PRO A 265 -20.47 -61.12 7.38
N LYS A 266 -20.55 -60.34 8.47
CA LYS A 266 -21.65 -60.38 9.47
C LYS A 266 -21.86 -58.97 10.03
N GLU A 267 -22.93 -58.30 9.65
CA GLU A 267 -24.27 -58.30 10.26
C GLU A 267 -24.46 -57.14 11.27
N ARG A 268 -25.52 -56.34 10.98
CA ARG A 268 -26.47 -55.74 11.95
C ARG A 268 -25.93 -54.66 12.89
N ARG A 269 -26.72 -53.70 13.37
CA ARG A 269 -27.99 -53.02 13.03
C ARG A 269 -28.13 -51.98 14.16
N ALA A 270 -28.76 -50.84 13.86
CA ALA A 270 -29.49 -49.97 14.80
C ALA A 270 -28.67 -49.33 15.95
N GLY A 271 -28.73 -48.03 16.23
CA GLY A 271 -29.81 -47.08 16.04
C GLY A 271 -30.29 -46.60 17.41
N THR A 272 -30.70 -45.33 17.47
CA THR A 272 -31.59 -44.69 18.46
C THR A 272 -30.95 -43.81 19.55
N VAL A 273 -30.78 -42.53 19.19
CA VAL A 273 -31.46 -41.33 19.72
C VAL A 273 -32.13 -41.43 21.11
N ARG A 274 -31.80 -40.48 22.02
CA ARG A 274 -32.72 -39.53 22.74
C ARG A 274 -32.00 -38.91 23.96
N THR A 275 -31.68 -37.63 23.93
CA THR A 275 -32.44 -36.44 24.43
C THR A 275 -32.60 -36.31 25.95
N SER A 276 -32.37 -35.06 26.39
CA SER A 276 -33.03 -34.31 27.47
C SER A 276 -32.26 -34.09 28.79
N SER A 277 -31.73 -32.86 28.92
CA SER A 277 -32.00 -31.85 29.96
C SER A 277 -32.23 -32.28 31.41
N ARG A 278 -31.53 -31.62 32.36
CA ARG A 278 -31.96 -30.42 33.14
C ARG A 278 -31.42 -30.45 34.60
N THR A 279 -31.05 -29.25 35.10
CA THR A 279 -31.09 -28.76 36.52
C THR A 279 -30.20 -29.47 37.58
N ALA A 280 -29.19 -28.80 38.14
CA ALA A 280 -29.18 -27.79 39.21
C ALA A 280 -29.45 -28.38 40.61
N LEU A 281 -28.49 -28.21 41.54
CA LEU A 281 -28.68 -27.98 42.98
C LEU A 281 -27.32 -27.70 43.66
N ALA A 282 -27.35 -26.76 44.59
CA ALA A 282 -26.25 -26.29 45.43
C ALA A 282 -26.26 -26.99 46.79
N SER A 283 -25.10 -27.03 47.48
CA SER A 283 -25.00 -26.85 48.94
C SER A 283 -23.53 -26.93 49.39
N GLU A 284 -23.12 -25.91 50.18
CA GLU A 284 -22.35 -25.97 51.44
C GLU A 284 -21.04 -26.78 51.47
N GLY A 285 -19.88 -26.29 51.90
CA GLY A 285 -19.54 -25.41 53.02
C GLY A 285 -18.49 -26.15 53.86
N GLY A 286 -17.30 -25.58 54.12
CA GLY A 286 -16.27 -26.29 54.88
C GLY A 286 -14.87 -25.68 54.85
N ASP A 287 -14.69 -24.72 55.75
CA ASP A 287 -13.51 -24.02 56.25
C ASP A 287 -12.20 -24.82 56.50
N ARG A 288 -11.06 -24.11 56.33
CA ARG A 288 -9.76 -24.15 57.07
C ARG A 288 -8.51 -24.91 56.57
N GLN A 289 -7.55 -24.05 56.19
CA GLN A 289 -6.19 -23.84 56.74
C GLN A 289 -5.00 -24.77 56.39
N ASN A 290 -4.01 -24.09 55.78
CA ASN A 290 -2.57 -24.05 56.04
C ASN A 290 -1.72 -25.33 55.94
N GLY A 291 -0.67 -25.22 55.11
CA GLY A 291 0.62 -25.85 55.39
C GLY A 291 1.38 -26.32 54.15
N SER A 292 2.21 -25.45 53.58
CA SER A 292 3.41 -25.86 52.82
C SER A 292 4.39 -26.53 53.79
N PRO A 293 5.15 -27.58 53.38
CA PRO A 293 6.43 -27.31 52.72
C PRO A 293 6.93 -28.40 51.73
N SER A 294 7.83 -27.95 50.84
CA SER A 294 9.09 -28.62 50.46
C SER A 294 9.09 -29.98 49.72
N GLU A 295 9.55 -29.90 48.47
CA GLU A 295 10.41 -30.83 47.71
C GLU A 295 10.59 -32.29 48.20
N ALA A 296 10.18 -33.24 47.35
CA ALA A 296 10.88 -34.50 47.15
C ALA A 296 10.56 -35.06 45.76
N VAL A 297 11.61 -35.27 44.97
CA VAL A 297 11.60 -35.98 43.69
C VAL A 297 11.51 -37.48 43.97
N THR A 298 10.47 -38.14 43.48
CA THR A 298 10.45 -39.59 43.28
C THR A 298 9.67 -39.92 42.01
N GLU A 299 10.40 -40.35 40.98
CA GLU A 299 9.85 -41.07 39.85
C GLU A 299 9.31 -42.43 40.32
N ALA A 300 8.04 -42.69 40.06
CA ALA A 300 7.48 -44.04 40.07
C ALA A 300 6.43 -44.15 38.97
N VAL A 301 6.80 -44.92 37.95
CA VAL A 301 6.00 -45.30 36.78
C VAL A 301 4.78 -46.10 37.24
N GLY A 302 3.57 -45.66 36.89
CA GLY A 302 2.31 -46.31 37.22
C GLY A 302 1.22 -45.99 36.20
N GLU A 303 1.11 -46.86 35.20
CA GLU A 303 -0.03 -47.19 34.33
C GLU A 303 -1.07 -46.10 33.99
N ASP A 304 -0.90 -45.54 32.78
CA ASP A 304 -1.86 -44.71 32.06
C ASP A 304 -3.10 -45.51 31.62
N ARG A 305 -4.24 -45.21 32.26
CA ARG A 305 -5.59 -45.48 31.73
C ARG A 305 -6.54 -44.34 32.09
N SER A 306 -6.41 -43.21 31.41
CA SER A 306 -7.54 -42.28 31.22
C SER A 306 -7.38 -41.57 29.88
N GLY A 307 -8.38 -41.75 28.99
CA GLY A 307 -8.36 -41.31 27.59
C GLY A 307 -8.08 -39.81 27.40
N PRO A 308 -7.83 -39.39 26.14
CA PRO A 308 -7.38 -38.04 25.85
C PRO A 308 -8.41 -37.04 26.36
N ALA A 309 -7.98 -36.20 27.30
CA ALA A 309 -8.67 -34.96 27.62
C ALA A 309 -8.89 -34.22 26.31
N GLN A 310 -10.16 -34.00 25.96
CA GLN A 310 -10.54 -33.11 24.88
C GLN A 310 -9.83 -31.77 25.12
N PRO A 311 -9.01 -31.26 24.19
CA PRO A 311 -8.44 -29.95 24.35
C PRO A 311 -9.60 -28.96 24.41
N SER A 312 -9.80 -28.35 25.59
CA SER A 312 -10.67 -27.19 25.74
C SER A 312 -10.08 -26.10 24.86
N GLY A 313 -10.60 -25.95 23.64
CA GLY A 313 -10.18 -24.92 22.71
C GLY A 313 -10.43 -23.56 23.33
N SER A 314 -9.37 -22.92 23.85
CA SER A 314 -9.41 -21.48 24.10
C SER A 314 -9.64 -20.82 22.74
N ALA A 315 -10.73 -20.08 22.60
CA ALA A 315 -10.97 -19.27 21.41
C ALA A 315 -9.73 -18.41 21.15
N VAL A 316 -9.21 -18.46 19.93
CA VAL A 316 -8.05 -17.67 19.50
C VAL A 316 -8.39 -16.19 19.73
N SER A 317 -7.46 -15.44 20.31
CA SER A 317 -7.69 -14.01 20.54
C SER A 317 -7.67 -13.24 19.22
N ILE A 318 -8.38 -12.10 19.14
CA ILE A 318 -8.36 -11.22 17.95
C ILE A 318 -6.91 -10.82 17.58
N ALA A 319 -6.02 -10.68 18.57
CA ALA A 319 -4.62 -10.37 18.34
C ALA A 319 -3.89 -11.50 17.60
N GLU A 320 -4.12 -12.76 17.99
CA GLU A 320 -3.54 -13.93 17.31
C GLU A 320 -4.14 -14.10 15.90
N GLU A 321 -5.44 -13.85 15.73
CA GLU A 321 -6.10 -13.85 14.41
C GLU A 321 -5.50 -12.77 13.49
N ALA A 322 -5.22 -11.57 14.01
CA ALA A 322 -4.59 -10.50 13.24
C ALA A 322 -3.18 -10.90 12.74
N VAL A 323 -2.34 -11.47 13.61
CA VAL A 323 -1.00 -11.93 13.22
C VAL A 323 -1.08 -13.04 12.16
N GLU A 324 -1.99 -14.00 12.33
CA GLU A 324 -2.19 -15.07 11.37
C GLU A 324 -2.72 -14.56 10.02
N LEU A 325 -3.63 -13.58 10.02
CA LEU A 325 -4.13 -12.95 8.81
C LEU A 325 -2.99 -12.28 8.01
N HIS A 326 -2.15 -11.48 8.67
CA HIS A 326 -0.99 -10.86 8.00
C HIS A 326 0.00 -11.90 7.48
N ARG A 327 0.23 -13.01 8.20
CA ARG A 327 1.10 -14.10 7.75
C ARG A 327 0.55 -14.79 6.51
N ARG A 328 -0.75 -15.10 6.49
CA ARG A 328 -1.41 -15.83 5.41
C ARG A 328 -1.39 -15.06 4.08
N TYR A 329 -1.60 -13.75 4.14
CA TYR A 329 -1.67 -12.91 2.94
C TYR A 329 -0.34 -12.21 2.60
N GLY A 330 0.65 -12.22 3.51
CA GLY A 330 1.94 -11.57 3.30
C GLY A 330 1.87 -10.04 3.37
N GLY A 331 0.99 -9.52 4.23
CA GLY A 331 0.53 -8.12 4.22
C GLY A 331 -0.95 -8.00 3.86
N VAL A 332 -1.51 -6.80 3.93
CA VAL A 332 -2.94 -6.52 3.65
C VAL A 332 -3.16 -5.57 2.47
N LEU A 333 -2.09 -5.20 1.76
CA LEU A 333 -2.11 -4.31 0.61
C LEU A 333 -1.56 -5.01 -0.65
N GLU A 334 -2.20 -4.79 -1.79
CA GLU A 334 -1.77 -5.29 -3.10
C GLU A 334 -1.89 -4.18 -4.15
N ILE A 335 -0.91 -4.07 -5.06
CA ILE A 335 -1.01 -3.19 -6.24
C ILE A 335 -1.65 -3.97 -7.39
N ARG A 336 -2.70 -3.41 -7.99
CA ARG A 336 -3.39 -3.99 -9.15
C ARG A 336 -3.43 -3.03 -10.32
N SER A 337 -3.32 -3.56 -11.54
CA SER A 337 -3.56 -2.76 -12.75
C SER A 337 -5.04 -2.43 -12.91
N LYS A 338 -5.36 -1.19 -13.25
CA LYS A 338 -6.73 -0.75 -13.61
C LYS A 338 -7.18 -1.37 -14.93
N ILE A 339 -6.25 -1.62 -15.85
CA ILE A 339 -6.52 -2.15 -17.19
C ILE A 339 -5.61 -3.37 -17.44
N PRO A 340 -6.18 -4.57 -17.66
CA PRO A 340 -5.38 -5.74 -17.97
C PRO A 340 -4.81 -5.65 -19.38
N ILE A 341 -3.54 -6.00 -19.54
CA ILE A 341 -2.91 -6.14 -20.86
C ILE A 341 -3.32 -7.50 -21.43
N ARG A 342 -4.04 -7.50 -22.56
CA ARG A 342 -4.61 -8.71 -23.17
C ARG A 342 -4.15 -8.97 -24.60
N ASP A 343 -3.59 -7.96 -25.23
CA ASP A 343 -3.10 -8.01 -26.60
C ASP A 343 -2.01 -6.95 -26.81
N ASP A 344 -1.38 -7.00 -27.98
CA ASP A 344 -0.37 -6.04 -28.40
C ASP A 344 -0.91 -4.62 -28.41
N LYS A 345 -2.21 -4.43 -28.70
CA LYS A 345 -2.80 -3.11 -28.80
C LYS A 345 -2.79 -2.39 -27.45
N VAL A 346 -3.20 -3.07 -26.38
CA VAL A 346 -3.15 -2.50 -25.02
C VAL A 346 -1.70 -2.31 -24.58
N LEU A 347 -0.80 -3.22 -24.97
CA LEU A 347 0.62 -3.13 -24.63
C LEU A 347 1.32 -1.92 -25.31
N GLU A 348 0.97 -1.60 -26.55
CA GLU A 348 1.37 -0.36 -27.26
C GLU A 348 0.90 0.91 -26.57
N LEU A 349 -0.30 0.89 -25.97
CA LEU A 349 -0.84 2.07 -25.28
C LEU A 349 -0.13 2.34 -23.96
N PHE A 350 0.34 1.31 -23.24
CA PHE A 350 0.89 1.47 -21.89
C PHE A 350 2.40 1.35 -21.77
N TYR A 351 3.05 0.59 -22.65
CA TYR A 351 4.44 0.22 -22.46
C TYR A 351 5.28 0.42 -23.73
N LEU A 352 4.87 -0.13 -24.87
CA LEU A 352 5.69 -0.11 -26.08
C LEU A 352 5.61 1.25 -26.79
N PRO A 353 6.76 1.94 -26.98
CA PRO A 353 6.77 3.17 -27.75
C PRO A 353 6.53 2.90 -29.26
N PRO A 354 6.21 3.94 -30.06
CA PRO A 354 6.18 5.36 -29.68
C PRO A 354 4.93 5.78 -28.91
N TYR A 355 3.81 5.04 -29.00
CA TYR A 355 2.51 5.47 -28.50
C TYR A 355 2.47 5.64 -26.98
N SER A 356 3.08 4.72 -26.22
CA SER A 356 3.16 4.79 -24.75
C SER A 356 3.85 6.06 -24.21
N SER A 357 4.61 6.78 -25.05
CA SER A 357 5.30 8.02 -24.68
C SER A 357 4.43 9.28 -24.81
N ALA A 358 3.26 9.19 -25.45
CA ALA A 358 2.38 10.33 -25.67
C ALA A 358 1.92 11.02 -24.37
N PRO A 359 1.53 10.30 -23.29
CA PRO A 359 1.20 10.95 -22.02
C PRO A 359 2.39 11.71 -21.41
N ALA A 360 3.60 11.17 -21.51
CA ALA A 360 4.80 11.83 -21.00
C ALA A 360 5.13 13.11 -21.79
N ALA A 361 4.91 13.11 -23.10
CA ALA A 361 5.03 14.31 -23.92
C ALA A 361 3.97 15.36 -23.53
N ALA A 362 2.72 14.96 -23.31
CA ALA A 362 1.66 15.86 -22.86
C ALA A 362 1.98 16.49 -21.50
N ILE A 363 2.50 15.71 -20.54
CA ILE A 363 2.93 16.23 -19.22
C ILE A 363 4.14 17.16 -19.32
N LYS A 364 5.05 16.90 -20.27
CA LYS A 364 6.19 17.78 -20.51
C LYS A 364 5.72 19.16 -21.01
N ASP A 365 4.68 19.20 -21.84
CA ASP A 365 4.13 20.43 -22.39
C ASP A 365 3.21 21.16 -21.38
N ASP A 366 2.43 20.41 -20.59
CA ASP A 366 1.65 20.89 -19.45
C ASP A 366 1.89 20.02 -18.19
N PRO A 367 2.73 20.48 -17.24
CA PRO A 367 2.99 19.74 -16.01
C PRO A 367 1.76 19.39 -15.18
N MET A 368 0.65 20.14 -15.28
CA MET A 368 -0.58 19.86 -14.54
C MET A 368 -1.37 18.68 -15.12
N ALA A 369 -1.13 18.32 -16.37
CA ALA A 369 -1.73 17.15 -17.01
C ALA A 369 -1.31 15.82 -16.35
N VAL A 370 -0.32 15.85 -15.46
CA VAL A 370 0.06 14.70 -14.62
C VAL A 370 -1.12 14.15 -13.82
N TYR A 371 -2.07 14.99 -13.42
CA TYR A 371 -3.28 14.58 -12.71
C TYR A 371 -4.28 13.86 -13.62
N ASP A 372 -4.25 14.13 -14.94
CA ASP A 372 -5.15 13.53 -15.91
C ASP A 372 -4.64 12.18 -16.42
N TYR A 373 -3.32 12.04 -16.55
CA TYR A 373 -2.70 10.88 -17.19
C TYR A 373 -2.06 9.88 -16.23
N THR A 374 -2.00 10.15 -14.93
CA THR A 374 -1.34 9.28 -13.94
C THR A 374 -2.20 9.04 -12.70
N THR A 375 -1.78 8.10 -11.86
CA THR A 375 -2.41 7.84 -10.56
C THR A 375 -2.27 9.00 -9.57
N LYS A 376 -1.48 10.05 -9.87
CA LYS A 376 -1.28 11.19 -8.96
C LYS A 376 -2.60 11.82 -8.52
N SER A 377 -3.64 11.84 -9.37
CA SER A 377 -4.96 12.38 -8.99
C SER A 377 -5.69 11.61 -7.89
N ASN A 378 -5.29 10.38 -7.59
CA ASN A 378 -5.96 9.56 -6.59
C ASN A 378 -5.01 8.88 -5.59
N LEU A 379 -3.70 9.06 -5.72
CA LEU A 379 -2.69 8.36 -4.92
C LEU A 379 -2.18 9.23 -3.76
N VAL A 380 -2.30 8.73 -2.54
CA VAL A 380 -1.80 9.35 -1.30
C VAL A 380 -0.62 8.55 -0.74
N ALA A 381 0.42 9.23 -0.29
CA ALA A 381 1.49 8.59 0.48
C ALA A 381 1.13 8.60 1.97
N VAL A 382 1.13 7.44 2.62
CA VAL A 382 1.02 7.32 4.09
C VAL A 382 2.44 7.21 4.65
N ILE A 383 2.95 8.30 5.22
CA ILE A 383 4.38 8.43 5.55
C ILE A 383 4.60 8.49 7.06
N THR A 384 5.51 7.65 7.56
CA THR A 384 5.91 7.61 8.98
C THR A 384 7.41 7.37 9.14
N ASP A 385 7.98 7.77 10.28
CA ASP A 385 9.30 7.32 10.77
C ASP A 385 9.18 6.17 11.80
N GLY A 386 7.95 5.75 12.13
CA GLY A 386 7.63 4.70 13.10
C GLY A 386 7.93 5.06 14.55
N SER A 387 7.92 6.36 14.87
CA SER A 387 8.43 6.84 16.14
C SER A 387 7.39 7.10 17.24
N ALA A 388 6.11 7.09 16.88
CA ALA A 388 4.98 7.22 17.80
C ALA A 388 3.82 6.31 17.39
N VAL A 389 4.11 5.05 17.06
CA VAL A 389 3.11 4.12 16.52
C VAL A 389 2.10 3.72 17.59
N LEU A 390 0.86 4.17 17.45
CA LEU A 390 -0.23 3.87 18.39
C LEU A 390 0.20 4.16 19.85
N GLY A 391 -0.12 3.26 20.78
CA GLY A 391 0.38 3.28 22.16
C GLY A 391 1.73 2.59 22.37
N LEU A 392 2.41 2.16 21.29
CA LEU A 392 3.66 1.39 21.36
C LEU A 392 4.92 2.28 21.39
N GLY A 393 4.77 3.56 21.02
CA GLY A 393 5.87 4.52 20.97
C GLY A 393 6.81 4.28 19.79
N ASN A 394 8.11 4.44 20.01
CA ASN A 394 9.11 4.34 18.95
C ASN A 394 9.50 2.88 18.71
N ILE A 395 8.87 2.25 17.72
CA ILE A 395 9.14 0.87 17.28
C ILE A 395 9.92 0.80 15.97
N GLY A 396 10.20 1.97 15.37
CA GLY A 396 10.93 2.11 14.12
C GLY A 396 10.09 1.82 12.87
N PRO A 397 10.61 2.17 11.69
CA PRO A 397 9.85 2.22 10.45
C PRO A 397 9.32 0.84 10.00
N ARG A 398 10.10 -0.22 10.21
CA ARG A 398 9.72 -1.58 9.75
C ARG A 398 8.55 -2.15 10.55
N ALA A 399 8.55 -1.91 11.87
CA ALA A 399 7.48 -2.38 12.74
C ALA A 399 6.20 -1.55 12.58
N ALA A 400 6.30 -0.31 12.07
CA ALA A 400 5.16 0.54 11.74
C ALA A 400 4.40 0.09 10.47
N LEU A 401 5.05 -0.65 9.56
CA LEU A 401 4.51 -0.96 8.23
C LEU A 401 3.11 -1.61 8.25
N PRO A 402 2.80 -2.59 9.13
CA PRO A 402 1.45 -3.16 9.20
C PRO A 402 0.36 -2.14 9.55
N VAL A 403 0.67 -1.15 10.39
CA VAL A 403 -0.27 -0.06 10.75
C VAL A 403 -0.49 0.85 9.53
N MET A 404 0.58 1.18 8.80
CA MET A 404 0.49 2.01 7.60
C MET A 404 -0.26 1.31 6.46
N GLU A 405 -0.07 -0.01 6.27
CA GLU A 405 -0.88 -0.81 5.34
C GLU A 405 -2.36 -0.79 5.74
N GLY A 406 -2.67 -0.93 7.04
CA GLY A 406 -4.02 -0.80 7.56
C GLY A 406 -4.65 0.54 7.20
N LYS A 407 -3.94 1.66 7.39
CA LYS A 407 -4.43 2.99 6.98
C LYS A 407 -4.66 3.09 5.47
N ALA A 408 -3.77 2.53 4.65
CA ALA A 408 -3.97 2.49 3.21
C ALA A 408 -5.24 1.73 2.79
N VAL A 409 -5.54 0.62 3.46
CA VAL A 409 -6.78 -0.14 3.25
C VAL A 409 -8.02 0.68 3.62
N LEU A 410 -7.97 1.47 4.70
CA LEU A 410 -9.10 2.33 5.11
C LEU A 410 -9.34 3.49 4.13
N PHE A 411 -8.28 4.12 3.63
CA PHE A 411 -8.36 5.13 2.56
C PHE A 411 -9.15 4.61 1.35
N ASN A 412 -8.79 3.41 0.90
CA ASN A 412 -9.45 2.80 -0.24
C ASN A 412 -10.88 2.39 0.11
N THR A 413 -11.08 1.67 1.21
CA THR A 413 -12.39 1.09 1.57
C THR A 413 -13.47 2.15 1.75
N PHE A 414 -13.15 3.27 2.40
CA PHE A 414 -14.17 4.26 2.75
C PHE A 414 -14.34 5.37 1.73
N ALA A 415 -13.33 5.67 0.90
CA ALA A 415 -13.40 6.83 0.01
C ALA A 415 -12.80 6.60 -1.38
N GLY A 416 -12.35 5.38 -1.70
CA GLY A 416 -11.74 5.07 -2.98
C GLY A 416 -10.41 5.76 -3.24
N VAL A 417 -9.77 6.28 -2.19
CA VAL A 417 -8.44 6.87 -2.28
C VAL A 417 -7.42 5.74 -2.37
N GLU A 418 -6.56 5.77 -3.40
CA GLU A 418 -5.43 4.86 -3.47
C GLU A 418 -4.36 5.37 -2.51
N ALA A 419 -3.85 4.50 -1.64
CA ALA A 419 -2.87 4.90 -0.64
C ALA A 419 -1.71 3.90 -0.62
N PHE A 420 -0.50 4.41 -0.44
CA PHE A 420 0.71 3.58 -0.39
C PHE A 420 1.55 3.92 0.85
N PRO A 421 1.90 2.92 1.69
CA PRO A 421 2.67 3.13 2.90
C PRO A 421 4.16 3.32 2.61
N ILE A 422 4.77 4.34 3.22
CA ILE A 422 6.20 4.65 3.11
C ILE A 422 6.77 4.90 4.50
N CYS A 423 7.46 3.90 5.05
CA CYS A 423 8.14 4.02 6.34
C CYS A 423 9.61 4.43 6.13
N ILE A 424 9.97 5.67 6.48
CA ILE A 424 11.29 6.24 6.25
C ILE A 424 12.21 5.90 7.42
N ALA A 425 13.41 5.38 7.13
CA ALA A 425 14.38 4.97 8.12
C ALA A 425 15.31 6.10 8.60
N THR A 426 14.73 7.27 8.91
CA THR A 426 15.41 8.38 9.58
C THR A 426 14.46 9.08 10.54
N GLN A 427 15.01 9.61 11.64
CA GLN A 427 14.28 10.44 12.60
C GLN A 427 14.88 11.86 12.67
N ASP A 428 15.86 12.17 11.81
CA ASP A 428 16.33 13.53 11.58
C ASP A 428 15.26 14.30 10.78
N PRO A 429 14.71 15.41 11.30
CA PRO A 429 13.64 16.13 10.61
C PRO A 429 14.05 16.62 9.22
N SER A 430 15.28 17.08 9.03
CA SER A 430 15.73 17.64 7.75
C SER A 430 15.88 16.56 6.68
N GLU A 431 16.46 15.41 7.03
CA GLU A 431 16.54 14.26 6.14
C GLU A 431 15.15 13.72 5.80
N PHE A 432 14.27 13.60 6.80
CA PHE A 432 12.89 13.15 6.59
C PHE A 432 12.15 14.07 5.61
N ILE A 433 12.17 15.38 5.85
CA ILE A 433 11.55 16.39 4.98
C ILE A 433 12.11 16.29 3.55
N GLN A 434 13.43 16.16 3.41
CA GLN A 434 14.08 16.08 2.09
C GLN A 434 13.63 14.85 1.31
N VAL A 435 13.51 13.69 1.97
CA VAL A 435 13.00 12.46 1.34
C VAL A 435 11.56 12.66 0.86
N VAL A 436 10.69 13.19 1.73
CA VAL A 436 9.28 13.41 1.40
C VAL A 436 9.12 14.41 0.25
N GLN A 437 9.86 15.52 0.29
CA GLN A 437 9.86 16.53 -0.78
C GLN A 437 10.26 15.92 -2.13
N ASN A 438 11.30 15.08 -2.15
CA ASN A 438 11.81 14.47 -3.38
C ASN A 438 10.84 13.46 -4.02
N ILE A 439 9.90 12.91 -3.26
CA ILE A 439 8.90 11.95 -3.76
C ILE A 439 7.51 12.56 -3.96
N ALA A 440 7.24 13.76 -3.45
CA ALA A 440 5.93 14.41 -3.48
C ALA A 440 5.33 14.53 -4.89
N GLY A 441 6.18 14.67 -5.92
CA GLY A 441 5.77 14.70 -7.33
C GLY A 441 4.90 13.51 -7.77
N SER A 442 5.05 12.34 -7.15
CA SER A 442 4.32 11.12 -7.48
C SER A 442 2.93 11.00 -6.83
N PHE A 443 2.59 11.87 -5.87
CA PHE A 443 1.39 11.75 -5.04
C PHE A 443 0.46 12.95 -5.19
N GLY A 444 -0.84 12.74 -5.06
CA GLY A 444 -1.85 13.81 -4.99
C GLY A 444 -2.00 14.41 -3.60
N GLY A 445 -1.46 13.74 -2.58
CA GLY A 445 -1.42 14.21 -1.20
C GLY A 445 -0.51 13.35 -0.32
N ILE A 446 -0.12 13.90 0.83
CA ILE A 446 0.69 13.21 1.84
C ILE A 446 -0.05 13.19 3.16
N ASN A 447 -0.22 11.98 3.69
CA ASN A 447 -0.74 11.73 5.02
C ASN A 447 0.42 11.33 5.95
N LEU A 448 0.82 12.24 6.84
CA LEU A 448 1.83 12.01 7.87
C LEU A 448 1.21 11.25 9.05
N GLU A 449 1.96 10.27 9.56
CA GLU A 449 1.46 9.33 10.57
C GLU A 449 2.50 8.95 11.61
N ASP A 450 2.07 8.80 12.85
CA ASP A 450 2.82 8.19 13.94
C ASP A 450 4.23 8.80 14.11
N ILE A 451 4.35 10.13 13.94
CA ILE A 451 5.59 10.90 14.11
C ILE A 451 5.55 11.60 15.47
N ALA A 452 6.55 11.38 16.32
CA ALA A 452 6.52 11.91 17.67
C ALA A 452 6.59 13.46 17.72
N ALA A 453 5.89 14.05 18.68
CA ALA A 453 6.09 15.45 19.07
C ALA A 453 7.45 15.63 19.78
N PRO A 454 8.11 16.80 19.64
CA PRO A 454 7.65 17.99 18.92
C PRO A 454 8.03 18.01 17.42
N ARG A 455 8.84 17.07 16.92
CA ARG A 455 9.34 17.13 15.53
C ARG A 455 8.24 17.08 14.47
N CYS A 456 7.14 16.39 14.74
CA CYS A 456 5.98 16.33 13.83
C CYS A 456 5.47 17.72 13.40
N PHE A 457 5.56 18.72 14.28
CA PHE A 457 5.13 20.09 13.99
C PHE A 457 6.05 20.77 12.97
N GLU A 458 7.37 20.65 13.15
CA GLU A 458 8.35 21.19 12.18
C GLU A 458 8.22 20.48 10.84
N VAL A 459 8.14 19.15 10.85
CA VAL A 459 8.00 18.30 9.66
C VAL A 459 6.78 18.73 8.85
N GLU A 460 5.61 18.84 9.48
CA GLU A 460 4.39 19.23 8.79
C GLU A 460 4.49 20.68 8.26
N ALA A 461 4.89 21.63 9.09
CA ALA A 461 4.95 23.05 8.70
C ALA A 461 5.85 23.25 7.49
N ARG A 462 7.06 22.67 7.51
CA ARG A 462 8.01 22.79 6.40
C ARG A 462 7.53 22.06 5.15
N LEU A 463 6.90 20.89 5.27
CA LEU A 463 6.36 20.18 4.11
C LEU A 463 5.21 20.95 3.45
N ARG A 464 4.35 21.60 4.23
CA ARG A 464 3.28 22.47 3.70
C ARG A 464 3.82 23.67 2.92
N GLU A 465 4.98 24.20 3.30
CA GLU A 465 5.65 25.28 2.58
C GLU A 465 6.37 24.80 1.32
N LEU A 466 6.97 23.61 1.36
CA LEU A 466 7.84 23.08 0.31
C LEU A 466 7.10 22.30 -0.78
N CYS A 467 5.93 21.74 -0.48
CA CYS A 467 5.17 20.88 -1.39
C CYS A 467 3.96 21.62 -1.97
N ASP A 468 3.63 21.31 -3.22
CA ASP A 468 2.49 21.87 -3.95
C ASP A 468 1.23 20.97 -3.89
N ILE A 469 1.18 20.07 -2.90
CA ILE A 469 0.12 19.08 -2.66
C ILE A 469 -0.29 19.11 -1.18
N PRO A 470 -1.53 18.70 -0.84
CA PRO A 470 -2.01 18.72 0.53
C PRO A 470 -1.18 17.80 1.43
N ILE A 471 -0.65 18.39 2.51
CA ILE A 471 0.00 17.68 3.62
C ILE A 471 -0.97 17.66 4.79
N PHE A 472 -1.23 16.48 5.35
CA PHE A 472 -2.11 16.29 6.48
C PHE A 472 -1.47 15.34 7.48
N HIS A 473 -1.35 15.75 8.74
CA HIS A 473 -0.95 14.85 9.81
C HIS A 473 -2.20 14.33 10.54
N ASP A 474 -2.49 13.03 10.43
CA ASP A 474 -3.76 12.46 10.92
C ASP A 474 -3.85 12.50 12.46
N ASP A 475 -2.78 12.13 13.17
CA ASP A 475 -2.78 12.17 14.64
C ASP A 475 -2.98 13.58 15.22
N GLN A 476 -2.68 14.62 14.44
CA GLN A 476 -2.95 16.01 14.78
C GLN A 476 -4.36 16.41 14.34
N HIS A 477 -4.55 16.54 13.02
CA HIS A 477 -5.73 17.17 12.44
C HIS A 477 -6.90 16.21 12.31
N GLY A 478 -6.65 14.93 12.00
CA GLY A 478 -7.69 13.90 11.98
C GLY A 478 -8.33 13.75 13.36
N THR A 479 -7.49 13.65 14.40
CA THR A 479 -7.95 13.64 15.79
C THR A 479 -8.75 14.90 16.13
N ALA A 480 -8.25 16.09 15.77
CA ALA A 480 -8.93 17.35 16.04
C ALA A 480 -10.32 17.44 15.39
N VAL A 481 -10.45 17.01 14.13
CA VAL A 481 -11.71 17.02 13.39
C VAL A 481 -12.75 16.12 14.08
N VAL A 482 -12.37 14.90 14.44
CA VAL A 482 -13.31 13.94 15.05
C VAL A 482 -13.66 14.33 16.49
N VAL A 483 -12.71 14.89 17.24
CA VAL A 483 -12.96 15.46 18.57
C VAL A 483 -13.95 16.63 18.49
N LEU A 484 -13.78 17.54 17.53
CA LEU A 484 -14.73 18.64 17.33
C LEU A 484 -16.11 18.12 16.94
N ALA A 485 -16.21 17.14 16.03
CA ALA A 485 -17.48 16.53 15.63
C ALA A 485 -18.23 15.90 16.81
N ALA A 486 -17.51 15.13 17.64
CA ALA A 486 -18.04 14.51 18.86
C ALA A 486 -18.46 15.58 19.88
N LEU A 487 -17.66 16.64 20.05
CA LEU A 487 -17.98 17.73 20.96
C LEU A 487 -19.27 18.46 20.56
N VAL A 488 -19.45 18.76 19.27
CA VAL A 488 -20.69 19.38 18.76
C VAL A 488 -21.91 18.50 19.07
N GLY A 489 -21.80 17.19 18.86
CA GLY A 489 -22.85 16.23 19.23
C GLY A 489 -23.13 16.20 20.74
N ALA A 490 -22.08 16.15 21.57
CA ALA A 490 -22.20 16.14 23.02
C ALA A 490 -22.84 17.43 23.57
N LEU A 491 -22.47 18.59 23.02
CA LEU A 491 -23.02 19.89 23.40
C LEU A 491 -24.53 19.98 23.13
N ARG A 492 -24.99 19.43 22.00
CA ARG A 492 -26.43 19.29 21.68
C ARG A 492 -27.16 18.43 22.72
N VAL A 493 -26.54 17.34 23.20
CA VAL A 493 -27.13 16.48 24.24
C VAL A 493 -27.29 17.21 25.57
N VAL A 494 -26.28 17.98 25.99
CA VAL A 494 -26.32 18.67 27.29
C VAL A 494 -27.00 20.05 27.24
N GLY A 495 -27.29 20.56 26.04
CA GLY A 495 -27.93 21.86 25.82
C GLY A 495 -26.99 23.05 26.03
N LYS A 496 -25.71 22.92 25.68
CA LYS A 496 -24.69 23.97 25.80
C LYS A 496 -24.24 24.44 24.42
N GLN A 497 -23.71 25.66 24.32
CA GLN A 497 -23.11 26.18 23.08
C GLN A 497 -21.59 26.15 23.15
N LEU A 498 -20.95 26.00 21.99
CA LEU A 498 -19.50 25.93 21.87
C LEU A 498 -18.81 27.18 22.45
N ALA A 499 -19.41 28.36 22.26
CA ALA A 499 -18.91 29.65 22.74
C ALA A 499 -19.06 29.89 24.24
N ASP A 500 -19.73 28.99 24.97
CA ASP A 500 -20.00 29.13 26.41
C ASP A 500 -19.17 28.16 27.28
N VAL A 501 -18.50 27.18 26.67
CA VAL A 501 -17.84 26.09 27.41
C VAL A 501 -16.36 26.33 27.68
N ARG A 502 -15.91 25.88 28.86
CA ARG A 502 -14.48 25.75 29.19
C ARG A 502 -14.02 24.31 28.99
N VAL A 503 -13.02 24.14 28.12
CA VAL A 503 -12.46 22.82 27.77
C VAL A 503 -11.09 22.63 28.43
N VAL A 504 -10.90 21.52 29.14
CA VAL A 504 -9.60 21.13 29.71
C VAL A 504 -9.07 19.90 28.96
N PHE A 505 -7.92 20.07 28.32
CA PHE A 505 -7.16 18.98 27.74
C PHE A 505 -6.14 18.44 28.74
N ASN A 506 -6.07 17.11 28.87
CA ASN A 506 -4.92 16.45 29.48
C ASN A 506 -4.08 15.80 28.38
N GLY A 507 -2.89 16.36 28.15
CA GLY A 507 -2.01 16.04 27.03
C GLY A 507 -1.73 17.27 26.18
N ALA A 508 -0.47 17.72 26.16
CA ALA A 508 0.02 18.83 25.34
C ALA A 508 1.02 18.35 24.26
N GLY A 509 0.71 17.20 23.66
CA GLY A 509 1.42 16.66 22.50
C GLY A 509 0.79 17.11 21.18
N ALA A 510 1.11 16.39 20.10
CA ALA A 510 0.60 16.64 18.74
C ALA A 510 -0.93 16.79 18.69
N ALA A 511 -1.65 15.75 19.14
CA ALA A 511 -3.11 15.74 19.15
C ALA A 511 -3.71 16.87 20.01
N GLY A 512 -3.25 17.04 21.26
CA GLY A 512 -3.82 18.02 22.18
C GLY A 512 -3.66 19.47 21.70
N ILE A 513 -2.50 19.82 21.16
CA ILE A 513 -2.24 21.16 20.60
C ILE A 513 -3.09 21.40 19.35
N ALA A 514 -3.17 20.43 18.43
CA ALA A 514 -3.97 20.55 17.21
C ALA A 514 -5.48 20.65 17.53
N CYS A 515 -5.99 19.82 18.45
CA CYS A 515 -7.36 19.89 18.93
C CYS A 515 -7.66 21.27 19.54
N ALA A 516 -6.80 21.77 20.42
CA ALA A 516 -7.00 23.09 21.03
C ALA A 516 -7.08 24.22 19.99
N LYS A 517 -6.18 24.23 18.99
CA LYS A 517 -6.17 25.22 17.90
C LYS A 517 -7.45 25.14 17.06
N LEU A 518 -7.90 23.94 16.69
CA LEU A 518 -9.12 23.77 15.89
C LEU A 518 -10.39 24.16 16.68
N LEU A 519 -10.48 23.77 17.95
CA LEU A 519 -11.61 24.11 18.83
C LEU A 519 -11.74 25.62 19.02
N LEU A 520 -10.63 26.32 19.23
CA LEU A 520 -10.61 27.78 19.28
C LEU A 520 -11.05 28.41 17.95
N SER A 521 -10.58 27.87 16.83
CA SER A 521 -10.97 28.33 15.49
C SER A 521 -12.46 28.09 15.19
N ALA A 522 -13.04 27.03 15.77
CA ALA A 522 -14.47 26.74 15.70
C ALA A 522 -15.31 27.63 16.64
N GLY A 523 -14.68 28.35 17.57
CA GLY A 523 -15.33 29.32 18.45
C GLY A 523 -15.47 28.90 19.92
N VAL A 524 -14.70 27.93 20.42
CA VAL A 524 -14.69 27.58 21.85
C VAL A 524 -14.26 28.78 22.69
N ALA A 525 -14.95 29.02 23.81
CA ALA A 525 -14.73 30.18 24.68
C ALA A 525 -13.31 30.25 25.24
N ASP A 526 -12.87 29.17 25.87
CA ASP A 526 -11.52 29.02 26.43
C ASP A 526 -11.12 27.54 26.46
N VAL A 527 -9.85 27.31 26.17
CA VAL A 527 -9.22 25.99 26.22
C VAL A 527 -8.06 26.08 27.19
N LEU A 528 -7.85 25.05 28.00
CA LEU A 528 -6.68 24.93 28.88
C LEU A 528 -6.03 23.57 28.63
N LEU A 529 -4.71 23.53 28.50
CA LEU A 529 -3.95 22.29 28.36
C LEU A 529 -3.16 21.99 29.64
N CYS A 530 -3.14 20.72 30.04
CA CYS A 530 -2.27 20.17 31.06
C CYS A 530 -1.26 19.21 30.44
N ASP A 531 -0.05 19.22 30.97
CA ASP A 531 0.95 18.18 30.74
C ASP A 531 1.40 17.55 32.06
N ARG A 532 2.51 16.80 32.02
CA ARG A 532 3.07 16.10 33.18
C ARG A 532 3.48 17.01 34.34
N ARG A 533 3.59 18.33 34.16
CA ARG A 533 3.87 19.30 35.23
C ARG A 533 2.63 20.13 35.61
N GLY A 534 1.45 19.80 35.07
CA GLY A 534 0.20 20.50 35.34
C GLY A 534 -0.15 21.51 34.25
N ALA A 535 -0.87 22.55 34.63
CA ALA A 535 -1.41 23.55 33.70
C ALA A 535 -0.30 24.23 32.86
N ILE A 536 -0.58 24.43 31.57
CA ILE A 536 0.20 25.28 30.69
C ILE A 536 -0.33 26.72 30.81
N TYR A 537 0.58 27.66 31.03
CA TYR A 537 0.28 29.08 31.19
C TYR A 537 1.47 29.92 30.74
N ALA A 538 1.18 31.16 30.31
CA ALA A 538 2.21 32.08 29.85
C ALA A 538 3.30 32.32 30.92
N GLY A 539 4.56 32.13 30.55
CA GLY A 539 5.70 32.32 31.44
C GLY A 539 6.07 31.13 32.33
N ARG A 540 5.37 29.99 32.21
CA ARG A 540 5.81 28.72 32.83
C ARG A 540 7.24 28.37 32.37
N LYS A 541 8.09 27.86 33.26
CA LYS A 541 9.50 27.55 32.97
C LYS A 541 9.80 26.07 32.76
N GLU A 542 9.00 25.19 33.36
CA GLU A 542 9.28 23.75 33.38
C GLU A 542 8.69 23.02 32.17
N ASP A 543 9.48 22.18 31.50
CA ASP A 543 9.06 21.30 30.38
C ASP A 543 8.31 22.04 29.25
N MET A 544 8.71 23.29 28.98
CA MET A 544 8.16 24.12 27.90
C MET A 544 9.00 23.99 26.62
N ASN A 545 8.34 24.23 25.49
CA ASN A 545 8.94 24.30 24.16
C ASN A 545 8.22 25.38 23.34
N PRO A 546 8.74 25.78 22.16
CA PRO A 546 8.15 26.88 21.39
C PRO A 546 6.65 26.71 21.09
N PHE A 547 6.18 25.48 20.85
CA PHE A 547 4.77 25.19 20.58
C PHE A 547 3.90 25.31 21.84
N LYS A 548 4.42 24.94 23.01
CA LYS A 548 3.75 25.14 24.30
C LYS A 548 3.75 26.61 24.70
N ASP A 549 4.80 27.36 24.37
CA ASP A 549 4.84 28.82 24.60
C ASP A 549 3.83 29.53 23.69
N GLU A 550 3.72 29.11 22.42
CA GLU A 550 2.72 29.60 21.47
C GLU A 550 1.31 29.34 21.98
N ILE A 551 0.94 28.09 22.31
CA ILE A 551 -0.40 27.75 22.77
C ILE A 551 -0.76 28.50 24.06
N ALA A 552 0.20 28.65 24.99
CA ALA A 552 0.00 29.37 26.25
C ALA A 552 -0.29 30.87 26.07
N SER A 553 0.00 31.45 24.91
CA SER A 553 -0.24 32.87 24.64
C SER A 553 -1.71 33.19 24.33
N PHE A 554 -2.51 32.19 23.96
CA PHE A 554 -3.92 32.38 23.59
C PHE A 554 -4.90 31.35 24.20
N THR A 555 -4.40 30.42 25.02
CA THR A 555 -5.19 29.50 25.85
C THR A 555 -5.12 29.90 27.32
N ASN A 556 -5.97 29.30 28.17
CA ASN A 556 -5.99 29.52 29.60
C ASN A 556 -6.07 31.01 29.94
N LYS A 557 -7.12 31.68 29.45
CA LYS A 557 -7.29 33.14 29.55
C LYS A 557 -7.28 33.64 31.01
N ALA A 558 -7.70 32.79 31.95
CA ALA A 558 -7.70 33.07 33.37
C ALA A 558 -6.33 32.86 34.05
N GLY A 559 -5.31 32.37 33.33
CA GLY A 559 -3.97 32.13 33.87
C GLY A 559 -3.94 31.11 35.01
N LEU A 560 -4.83 30.12 34.97
CA LEU A 560 -4.94 29.08 35.99
C LEU A 560 -3.64 28.26 36.05
N LYS A 561 -3.24 27.90 37.28
CA LYS A 561 -2.03 27.14 37.58
C LYS A 561 -2.40 25.95 38.46
N GLY A 562 -1.48 25.00 38.58
CA GLY A 562 -1.63 23.84 39.45
C GLY A 562 -1.76 22.53 38.69
N THR A 563 -2.28 21.53 39.38
CA THR A 563 -2.44 20.16 38.88
C THR A 563 -3.67 20.02 38.00
N LEU A 564 -3.83 18.86 37.35
CA LEU A 564 -5.04 18.53 36.59
C LEU A 564 -6.31 18.67 37.46
N ALA A 565 -6.24 18.20 38.72
CA ALA A 565 -7.34 18.29 39.67
C ALA A 565 -7.77 19.74 39.97
N ASP A 566 -6.83 20.67 39.93
CA ASP A 566 -7.11 22.09 40.20
C ASP A 566 -7.85 22.75 39.04
N VAL A 567 -7.43 22.46 37.81
CA VAL A 567 -7.95 23.14 36.61
C VAL A 567 -9.23 22.51 36.03
N VAL A 568 -9.47 21.23 36.30
CA VAL A 568 -10.69 20.53 35.85
C VAL A 568 -11.92 20.95 36.67
N ARG A 569 -11.73 21.52 37.86
CA ARG A 569 -12.81 22.00 38.73
C ARG A 569 -13.65 23.08 38.04
N GLY A 570 -14.92 22.79 37.80
CA GLY A 570 -15.84 23.67 37.08
C GLY A 570 -15.61 23.76 35.57
N ALA A 571 -14.83 22.84 34.97
CA ALA A 571 -14.75 22.71 33.53
C ALA A 571 -16.01 22.03 32.98
N ASP A 572 -16.47 22.41 31.79
CA ASP A 572 -17.61 21.77 31.13
C ASP A 572 -17.21 20.48 30.42
N VAL A 573 -15.98 20.47 29.89
CA VAL A 573 -15.48 19.41 29.04
C VAL A 573 -14.07 19.03 29.49
N PHE A 574 -13.84 17.72 29.65
CA PHE A 574 -12.52 17.12 29.77
C PHE A 574 -12.20 16.35 28.50
N ILE A 575 -11.00 16.53 27.93
CA ILE A 575 -10.50 15.75 26.79
C ILE A 575 -9.11 15.23 27.11
N GLY A 576 -9.00 13.93 27.30
CA GLY A 576 -7.75 13.22 27.52
C GLY A 576 -7.19 12.68 26.21
N VAL A 577 -5.93 13.01 25.94
CA VAL A 577 -5.12 12.45 24.83
C VAL A 577 -3.72 12.11 25.34
N SER A 578 -3.68 11.41 26.48
CA SER A 578 -2.48 11.26 27.32
C SER A 578 -2.25 9.83 27.82
N GLN A 579 -2.31 9.61 29.13
CA GLN A 579 -2.03 8.33 29.77
C GLN A 579 -3.27 7.76 30.46
N ALA A 580 -3.29 6.44 30.60
CA ALA A 580 -4.35 5.70 31.26
C ALA A 580 -4.57 6.13 32.71
N GLY A 581 -5.83 6.18 33.16
CA GLY A 581 -6.21 6.32 34.58
C GLY A 581 -5.87 7.66 35.25
N VAL A 582 -5.60 8.71 34.47
CA VAL A 582 -5.22 10.04 34.99
C VAL A 582 -6.39 10.89 35.48
N LEU A 583 -7.63 10.62 35.04
CA LEU A 583 -8.81 11.33 35.50
C LEU A 583 -9.54 10.48 36.55
N THR A 584 -9.76 11.03 37.75
CA THR A 584 -10.45 10.30 38.83
C THR A 584 -11.93 10.68 38.92
N GLN A 585 -12.73 9.85 39.61
CA GLN A 585 -14.13 10.15 39.87
C GLN A 585 -14.30 11.46 40.68
N GLU A 586 -13.40 11.78 41.61
CA GLU A 586 -13.42 13.03 42.37
C GLU A 586 -13.22 14.24 41.46
N MET A 587 -12.33 14.12 40.46
CA MET A 587 -12.14 15.17 39.47
C MET A 587 -13.40 15.38 38.64
N VAL A 588 -14.04 14.30 38.17
CA VAL A 588 -15.31 14.39 37.41
C VAL A 588 -16.42 15.02 38.25
N ARG A 589 -16.56 14.64 39.52
CA ARG A 589 -17.53 15.25 40.45
C ARG A 589 -17.29 16.75 40.68
N SER A 590 -16.06 17.22 40.48
CA SER A 590 -15.69 18.63 40.65
C SER A 590 -15.93 19.50 39.41
N MET A 591 -16.27 18.88 38.27
CA MET A 591 -16.56 19.58 37.01
C MET A 591 -17.89 20.34 37.08
N ALA A 592 -18.21 21.10 36.03
CA ALA A 592 -19.48 21.82 35.90
C ALA A 592 -20.67 20.85 35.78
N ASP A 593 -21.89 21.38 35.89
CA ASP A 593 -23.12 20.59 35.68
C ASP A 593 -23.14 19.95 34.28
N LYS A 594 -23.62 18.69 34.22
CA LYS A 594 -23.60 17.84 33.02
C LYS A 594 -22.23 17.80 32.32
N PRO A 595 -21.17 17.30 32.97
CA PRO A 595 -19.84 17.29 32.40
C PRO A 595 -19.74 16.33 31.21
N ILE A 596 -18.99 16.76 30.19
CA ILE A 596 -18.62 15.94 29.03
C ILE A 596 -17.20 15.41 29.24
N VAL A 597 -17.00 14.10 29.13
CA VAL A 597 -15.70 13.46 29.40
C VAL A 597 -15.27 12.61 28.20
N PHE A 598 -14.22 13.04 27.51
CA PHE A 598 -13.59 12.27 26.42
C PHE A 598 -12.28 11.67 26.92
N GLY A 599 -12.24 10.35 27.13
CA GLY A 599 -11.02 9.61 27.50
C GLY A 599 -10.46 8.87 26.29
N LEU A 600 -9.57 9.50 25.53
CA LEU A 600 -9.16 9.03 24.20
C LEU A 600 -7.82 8.27 24.20
N ALA A 601 -7.18 8.09 25.35
CA ALA A 601 -6.01 7.22 25.44
C ALA A 601 -6.33 5.76 25.06
N ASN A 602 -5.39 5.13 24.35
CA ASN A 602 -5.46 3.73 23.95
C ASN A 602 -4.25 2.94 24.49
N PRO A 603 -4.40 1.65 24.87
CA PRO A 603 -5.65 0.88 24.87
C PRO A 603 -6.53 1.11 26.10
N VAL A 604 -6.03 1.77 27.14
CA VAL A 604 -6.76 2.06 28.39
C VAL A 604 -7.00 3.58 28.46
N PRO A 605 -8.27 4.03 28.62
CA PRO A 605 -8.61 5.44 28.63
C PRO A 605 -8.15 6.15 29.92
N GLU A 606 -8.22 7.48 29.92
CA GLU A 606 -7.95 8.32 31.08
C GLU A 606 -8.87 8.02 32.27
N ILE A 607 -10.11 7.61 31.99
CA ILE A 607 -11.09 7.08 32.93
C ILE A 607 -12.01 6.13 32.16
N TRP A 608 -12.46 5.04 32.78
CA TRP A 608 -13.44 4.16 32.15
C TRP A 608 -14.84 4.77 32.11
N PRO A 609 -15.66 4.51 31.07
CA PRO A 609 -16.97 5.16 30.94
C PRO A 609 -17.92 4.91 32.10
N GLU A 610 -17.93 3.72 32.67
CA GLU A 610 -18.73 3.38 33.84
C GLU A 610 -18.34 4.21 35.07
N GLU A 611 -17.04 4.44 35.28
CA GLU A 611 -16.55 5.27 36.39
C GLU A 611 -16.87 6.74 36.18
N ALA A 612 -16.69 7.24 34.95
CA ALA A 612 -17.04 8.61 34.60
C ALA A 612 -18.55 8.87 34.76
N LYS A 613 -19.40 7.96 34.28
CA LYS A 613 -20.87 8.04 34.43
C LYS A 613 -21.28 7.96 35.90
N ALA A 614 -20.69 7.05 36.68
CA ALA A 614 -20.95 6.94 38.12
C ALA A 614 -20.54 8.21 38.90
N ALA A 615 -19.56 8.95 38.39
CA ALA A 615 -19.11 10.23 38.93
C ALA A 615 -19.94 11.45 38.46
N GLY A 616 -20.91 11.25 37.56
CA GLY A 616 -21.84 12.29 37.10
C GLY A 616 -21.61 12.80 35.68
N ALA A 617 -20.73 12.20 34.88
CA ALA A 617 -20.57 12.56 33.46
C ALA A 617 -21.88 12.34 32.69
N ALA A 618 -22.33 13.38 31.99
CA ALA A 618 -23.53 13.34 31.17
C ALA A 618 -23.29 12.68 29.81
N VAL A 619 -22.09 12.85 29.25
CA VAL A 619 -21.66 12.22 28.00
C VAL A 619 -20.23 11.74 28.18
N VAL A 620 -19.97 10.50 27.72
CA VAL A 620 -18.63 9.93 27.72
C VAL A 620 -18.28 9.42 26.32
N ALA A 621 -17.07 9.70 25.86
CA ALA A 621 -16.52 9.19 24.62
C ALA A 621 -15.12 8.60 24.83
N THR A 622 -14.73 7.62 24.02
CA THR A 622 -13.41 6.97 24.10
C THR A 622 -12.81 6.74 22.73
N GLY A 623 -11.52 6.36 22.66
CA GLY A 623 -10.89 5.90 21.42
C GLY A 623 -11.23 4.45 21.04
N ARG A 624 -11.88 3.69 21.94
CA ARG A 624 -12.06 2.25 21.79
C ARG A 624 -13.30 1.87 20.98
N SER A 625 -13.17 0.85 20.13
CA SER A 625 -14.25 0.40 19.23
C SER A 625 -15.31 -0.49 19.89
N ASP A 626 -15.03 -1.02 21.08
CA ASP A 626 -15.94 -1.86 21.86
C ASP A 626 -16.88 -1.06 22.76
N LEU A 627 -16.77 0.28 22.78
CA LEU A 627 -17.53 1.18 23.66
C LEU A 627 -18.39 2.17 22.85
N PRO A 628 -19.46 2.73 23.46
CA PRO A 628 -20.22 3.81 22.84
C PRO A 628 -19.35 5.05 22.54
N ASN A 629 -19.81 5.88 21.59
CA ASN A 629 -19.15 7.14 21.22
C ASN A 629 -17.65 6.99 20.92
N GLN A 630 -17.29 6.08 20.02
CA GLN A 630 -15.91 5.96 19.57
C GLN A 630 -15.48 7.20 18.78
N VAL A 631 -14.46 7.90 19.27
CA VAL A 631 -13.75 8.96 18.54
C VAL A 631 -12.60 8.30 17.78
N ASN A 632 -12.75 8.18 16.46
CA ASN A 632 -11.78 7.51 15.59
C ASN A 632 -11.50 8.31 14.32
N ASN A 633 -10.22 8.56 14.04
CA ASN A 633 -9.75 9.36 12.90
C ASN A 633 -10.20 8.81 11.53
N SER A 634 -10.55 7.52 11.43
CA SER A 634 -11.12 6.91 10.22
C SER A 634 -12.44 7.55 9.76
N LEU A 635 -13.12 8.31 10.62
CA LEU A 635 -14.27 9.12 10.24
C LEU A 635 -13.90 10.38 9.44
N ALA A 636 -12.63 10.81 9.50
CA ALA A 636 -12.17 12.07 8.92
C ALA A 636 -11.29 11.87 7.68
N PHE A 637 -10.11 11.24 7.82
CA PHE A 637 -9.10 11.25 6.76
C PHE A 637 -9.57 10.74 5.40
N PRO A 638 -10.42 9.69 5.27
CA PRO A 638 -10.81 9.21 3.94
C PRO A 638 -11.61 10.27 3.18
N GLY A 639 -12.61 10.88 3.83
CA GLY A 639 -13.44 11.91 3.22
C GLY A 639 -12.69 13.22 2.98
N ILE A 640 -11.82 13.63 3.92
CA ILE A 640 -11.00 14.84 3.77
C ILE A 640 -10.12 14.73 2.53
N PHE A 641 -9.37 13.63 2.37
CA PHE A 641 -8.52 13.45 1.20
C PHE A 641 -9.34 13.31 -0.07
N ARG A 642 -10.48 12.61 -0.07
CA ARG A 642 -11.32 12.52 -1.27
C ARG A 642 -11.77 13.91 -1.77
N GLY A 643 -12.30 14.75 -0.89
CA GLY A 643 -12.69 16.12 -1.24
C GLY A 643 -11.51 16.98 -1.69
N ALA A 644 -10.35 16.85 -1.04
CA ALA A 644 -9.13 17.56 -1.42
C ALA A 644 -8.58 17.10 -2.79
N LEU A 645 -8.60 15.80 -3.08
CA LEU A 645 -8.13 15.23 -4.35
C LEU A 645 -9.06 15.60 -5.51
N ASP A 646 -10.38 15.51 -5.32
CA ASP A 646 -11.38 15.86 -6.35
C ASP A 646 -11.34 17.32 -6.76
N THR A 647 -10.95 18.21 -5.84
CA THR A 647 -10.75 19.64 -6.12
C THR A 647 -9.31 20.01 -6.46
N ARG A 648 -8.40 19.01 -6.49
CA ARG A 648 -6.95 19.21 -6.60
C ARG A 648 -6.45 20.30 -5.64
N ALA A 649 -6.94 20.30 -4.39
CA ALA A 649 -6.62 21.32 -3.40
C ALA A 649 -5.10 21.51 -3.24
N ARG A 650 -4.67 22.73 -2.91
CA ARG A 650 -3.25 23.01 -2.61
C ARG A 650 -2.91 22.60 -1.19
N GLN A 651 -3.79 22.92 -0.25
CA GLN A 651 -3.65 22.57 1.16
C GLN A 651 -4.97 22.08 1.74
N ILE A 652 -4.89 21.49 2.95
CA ILE A 652 -6.05 21.25 3.82
C ILE A 652 -5.99 22.32 4.92
N ASN A 653 -6.83 23.35 4.78
CA ASN A 653 -6.89 24.50 5.67
C ASN A 653 -7.93 24.32 6.81
N GLU A 654 -8.02 25.31 7.70
CA GLU A 654 -8.93 25.25 8.86
C GLU A 654 -10.42 25.20 8.45
N ALA A 655 -10.82 25.93 7.40
CA ALA A 655 -12.20 25.91 6.91
C ALA A 655 -12.61 24.50 6.46
N MET A 656 -11.73 23.80 5.73
CA MET A 656 -11.94 22.40 5.33
C MET A 656 -12.05 21.45 6.53
N LYS A 657 -11.21 21.63 7.56
CA LYS A 657 -11.25 20.81 8.79
C LYS A 657 -12.55 21.02 9.57
N ILE A 658 -12.99 22.26 9.74
CA ILE A 658 -14.25 22.59 10.42
C ILE A 658 -15.44 22.04 9.62
N ALA A 659 -15.44 22.19 8.29
CA ALA A 659 -16.48 21.64 7.42
C ALA A 659 -16.55 20.10 7.53
N ALA A 660 -15.41 19.42 7.61
CA ALA A 660 -15.37 17.98 7.85
C ALA A 660 -15.99 17.60 9.21
N ALA A 661 -15.64 18.32 10.29
CA ALA A 661 -16.17 18.06 11.62
C ALA A 661 -17.69 18.25 11.68
N GLN A 662 -18.20 19.32 11.04
CA GLN A 662 -19.63 19.59 10.95
C GLN A 662 -20.36 18.50 10.17
N ALA A 663 -19.82 18.08 9.02
CA ALA A 663 -20.41 17.02 8.20
C ALA A 663 -20.50 15.67 8.93
N ILE A 664 -19.52 15.34 9.78
CA ILE A 664 -19.56 14.14 10.63
C ILE A 664 -20.66 14.28 11.70
N SER A 665 -20.76 15.44 12.35
CA SER A 665 -21.74 15.68 13.42
C SER A 665 -23.18 15.68 12.89
N ASP A 666 -23.42 16.27 11.72
CA ASP A 666 -24.73 16.39 11.08
C ASP A 666 -25.34 15.05 10.63
N LEU A 667 -24.52 14.00 10.53
CA LEU A 667 -25.01 12.65 10.24
C LEU A 667 -25.78 12.02 11.40
N VAL A 668 -25.60 12.51 12.63
CA VAL A 668 -26.37 12.08 13.79
C VAL A 668 -27.63 12.95 13.89
N SER A 669 -28.77 12.36 13.50
CA SER A 669 -30.05 13.04 13.54
C SER A 669 -30.52 13.32 14.98
N ASP A 670 -31.35 14.35 15.18
CA ASP A 670 -31.93 14.67 16.50
C ASP A 670 -32.69 13.49 17.12
N ARG A 671 -33.18 12.56 16.29
CA ARG A 671 -33.91 11.36 16.75
C ARG A 671 -32.97 10.28 17.31
N GLU A 672 -31.77 10.19 16.77
CA GLU A 672 -30.76 9.19 17.17
C GLU A 672 -29.84 9.73 18.26
N LEU A 673 -29.66 11.05 18.29
CA LEU A 673 -28.78 11.74 19.22
C LEU A 673 -29.15 11.43 20.67
N ASN A 674 -28.20 10.86 21.41
CA ASN A 674 -28.33 10.62 22.84
C ASN A 674 -26.94 10.51 23.50
N ALA A 675 -26.89 10.38 24.83
CA ALA A 675 -25.63 10.32 25.58
C ALA A 675 -24.67 9.20 25.15
N ASP A 676 -25.17 8.12 24.55
CA ASP A 676 -24.40 6.97 24.05
C ASP A 676 -24.27 6.95 22.52
N TYR A 677 -24.78 7.98 21.82
CA TYR A 677 -24.65 8.12 20.37
C TYR A 677 -24.57 9.60 19.94
N ILE A 678 -23.37 10.17 20.04
CA ILE A 678 -23.06 11.57 19.66
C ILE A 678 -22.30 11.70 18.34
N ILE A 679 -21.76 10.59 17.85
CA ILE A 679 -20.93 10.52 16.65
C ILE A 679 -21.22 9.22 15.89
N PRO A 680 -21.18 9.20 14.55
CA PRO A 680 -21.39 7.97 13.78
C PRO A 680 -20.33 6.92 14.09
N LYS A 681 -20.65 5.66 13.80
CA LYS A 681 -19.68 4.55 13.91
C LYS A 681 -18.67 4.64 12.76
N ALA A 682 -17.44 4.18 12.98
CA ALA A 682 -16.40 4.10 11.94
C ALA A 682 -16.83 3.32 10.69
N THR A 683 -17.79 2.40 10.82
CA THR A 683 -18.36 1.61 9.72
C THR A 683 -19.60 2.24 9.08
N ASP A 684 -19.94 3.48 9.41
CA ASP A 684 -21.00 4.23 8.75
C ASP A 684 -20.52 4.77 7.40
N TYR A 685 -20.85 4.04 6.34
CA TYR A 685 -20.48 4.36 4.95
C TYR A 685 -21.07 5.68 4.43
N ARG A 686 -21.94 6.36 5.18
CA ARG A 686 -22.43 7.71 4.82
C ARG A 686 -21.41 8.81 5.12
N VAL A 687 -20.44 8.54 6.00
CA VAL A 687 -19.49 9.54 6.52
C VAL A 687 -18.59 10.10 5.42
N ALA A 688 -17.79 9.24 4.77
CA ALA A 688 -16.81 9.70 3.79
C ALA A 688 -17.43 10.49 2.62
N PRO A 689 -18.56 10.09 2.01
CA PRO A 689 -19.23 10.89 0.98
C PRO A 689 -19.62 12.29 1.45
N LYS A 690 -20.18 12.42 2.67
CA LYS A 690 -20.60 13.72 3.22
C LYS A 690 -19.42 14.60 3.57
N VAL A 691 -18.38 14.04 4.16
CA VAL A 691 -17.14 14.75 4.46
C VAL A 691 -16.47 15.22 3.17
N ALA A 692 -16.37 14.36 2.15
CA ALA A 692 -15.78 14.72 0.86
C ALA A 692 -16.47 15.91 0.21
N ALA A 693 -17.81 15.91 0.19
CA ALA A 693 -18.59 17.02 -0.34
C ALA A 693 -18.39 18.33 0.46
N ALA A 694 -18.41 18.26 1.79
CA ALA A 694 -18.20 19.43 2.64
C ALA A 694 -16.78 20.01 2.48
N VAL A 695 -15.77 19.14 2.39
CA VAL A 695 -14.38 19.53 2.19
C VAL A 695 -14.15 20.09 0.78
N ALA A 696 -14.74 19.50 -0.25
CA ALA A 696 -14.67 20.03 -1.61
C ALA A 696 -15.28 21.44 -1.69
N ARG A 697 -16.46 21.64 -1.09
CA ARG A 697 -17.09 22.95 -0.98
C ARG A 697 -16.19 23.96 -0.28
N ALA A 698 -15.65 23.61 0.90
CA ALA A 698 -14.77 24.49 1.66
C ALA A 698 -13.46 24.80 0.91
N ALA A 699 -12.90 23.85 0.16
CA ALA A 699 -11.72 24.07 -0.67
C ALA A 699 -11.98 25.10 -1.78
N ILE A 700 -13.14 25.02 -2.42
CA ILE A 700 -13.58 25.97 -3.45
C ILE A 700 -13.79 27.37 -2.82
N GLU A 701 -14.57 27.45 -1.74
CA GLU A 701 -14.92 28.71 -1.08
C GLU A 701 -13.71 29.44 -0.48
N SER A 702 -12.71 28.69 -0.01
CA SER A 702 -11.47 29.25 0.55
C SER A 702 -10.37 29.52 -0.49
N GLY A 703 -10.58 29.14 -1.75
CA GLY A 703 -9.60 29.34 -2.83
C GLY A 703 -8.44 28.34 -2.86
N GLU A 704 -8.52 27.25 -2.08
CA GLU A 704 -7.52 26.17 -2.10
C GLU A 704 -7.69 25.24 -3.30
N ALA A 705 -8.90 25.15 -3.85
CA ALA A 705 -9.20 24.30 -5.01
C ALA A 705 -8.46 24.79 -6.27
N ARG A 706 -7.84 23.86 -6.99
CA ARG A 706 -7.37 24.08 -8.38
C ARG A 706 -8.42 23.68 -9.41
N LEU A 707 -9.43 22.94 -9.00
CA LEU A 707 -10.53 22.46 -9.83
C LEU A 707 -11.85 22.71 -9.10
N ASN A 708 -12.74 23.46 -9.75
CA ASN A 708 -14.11 23.63 -9.26
C ASN A 708 -14.95 22.45 -9.75
N VAL A 709 -15.58 21.73 -8.82
CA VAL A 709 -16.45 20.58 -9.10
C VAL A 709 -17.72 20.71 -8.26
N ASP A 710 -18.81 20.08 -8.68
CA ASP A 710 -20.04 20.05 -7.87
C ASP A 710 -19.79 19.22 -6.59
N PRO A 711 -19.90 19.80 -5.38
CA PRO A 711 -19.82 19.04 -4.14
C PRO A 711 -20.83 17.88 -4.07
N ALA A 712 -22.01 18.02 -4.69
CA ALA A 712 -22.99 16.94 -4.75
C ALA A 712 -22.54 15.78 -5.67
N ALA A 713 -21.82 16.09 -6.76
CA ALA A 713 -21.20 15.07 -7.60
C ALA A 713 -20.06 14.36 -6.87
N VAL A 714 -19.25 15.08 -6.08
CA VAL A 714 -18.24 14.48 -5.19
C VAL A 714 -18.89 13.49 -4.22
N GLU A 715 -19.99 13.87 -3.57
CA GLU A 715 -20.74 12.97 -2.68
C GLU A 715 -21.22 11.72 -3.43
N ALA A 716 -21.86 11.92 -4.59
CA ALA A 716 -22.43 10.84 -5.38
C ALA A 716 -21.35 9.88 -5.87
N ASN A 717 -20.23 10.39 -6.40
CA ASN A 717 -19.12 9.59 -6.90
C ASN A 717 -18.45 8.78 -5.79
N THR A 718 -18.21 9.40 -4.63
CA THR A 718 -17.65 8.71 -3.46
C THR A 718 -18.58 7.59 -2.98
N ARG A 719 -19.89 7.84 -2.95
CA ARG A 719 -20.90 6.84 -2.61
C ARG A 719 -20.94 5.70 -3.64
N SER A 720 -20.91 6.02 -4.93
CA SER A 720 -20.87 5.03 -6.01
C SER A 720 -19.64 4.14 -5.89
N PHE A 721 -18.47 4.69 -5.52
CA PHE A 721 -17.30 3.88 -5.25
C PHE A 721 -17.53 2.86 -4.12
N ILE A 722 -18.08 3.30 -2.98
CA ILE A 722 -18.30 2.41 -1.83
C ILE A 722 -19.19 1.22 -2.19
N TYR A 723 -20.26 1.45 -2.95
CA TYR A 723 -21.25 0.41 -3.26
C TYR A 723 -20.97 -0.36 -4.56
N GLU A 724 -20.30 0.26 -5.53
CA GLU A 724 -20.10 -0.29 -6.88
C GLU A 724 -18.64 -0.54 -7.25
N GLY A 725 -17.69 0.01 -6.48
CA GLY A 725 -16.25 -0.12 -6.68
C GLY A 725 -15.71 0.71 -7.84
N ARG A 726 -16.41 1.79 -8.24
CA ARG A 726 -16.04 2.65 -9.37
C ARG A 726 -16.05 4.13 -8.98
N LEU A 727 -14.95 4.81 -9.28
CA LEU A 727 -14.88 6.26 -9.32
C LEU A 727 -14.94 6.70 -10.78
N GLU A 728 -15.80 7.66 -11.08
CA GLU A 728 -15.86 8.35 -12.36
C GLU A 728 -15.03 9.63 -12.32
N LEU A 729 -14.59 10.10 -13.48
CA LEU A 729 -13.96 11.41 -13.59
C LEU A 729 -15.04 12.47 -13.40
N LEU A 730 -14.80 13.40 -12.47
CA LEU A 730 -15.69 14.53 -12.25
C LEU A 730 -15.47 15.58 -13.33
N GLU A 731 -16.56 16.06 -13.92
CA GLU A 731 -16.51 17.19 -14.85
C GLU A 731 -16.32 18.49 -14.05
N PRO A 732 -15.35 19.34 -14.44
CA PRO A 732 -15.19 20.66 -13.84
C PRO A 732 -16.43 21.52 -14.11
N ILE A 733 -16.81 22.35 -13.14
CA ILE A 733 -17.77 23.43 -13.36
C ILE A 733 -16.96 24.65 -13.77
N ASP A 734 -17.24 25.17 -14.98
CA ASP A 734 -16.70 26.46 -15.40
C ASP A 734 -17.14 27.55 -14.39
N ALA A 735 -16.17 28.32 -13.89
CA ALA A 735 -16.38 29.37 -12.90
C ALA A 735 -17.11 30.59 -13.47
#